data_AF-A0A8J4LUB3-F1
#
_entry.id   AF-A0A8J4LUB3-F1
#
_cell.length_a   1.000
_cell.length_b   1.000
_cell.length_c   1.000
_cell.angle_alpha   90.00
_cell.angle_beta   90.00
_cell.angle_gamma   90.00
#
_symmetry.space_group_name_H-M   'P 1'
#
loop_
_entity.id
_entity.type
_entity.pdbx_description
1 polymer ?
#
loop_
_entity_poly.entity_id
_entity_poly.type
_entity_poly.pdbx_seq_one_letter_code
_entity_poly.pdbx_strand_id
1 'polypeptide(L)'
;MNTALGKWSSQRVYRQQEKGFARLSAGRCSLPAIVPLPYRSTSRSGATRPVSVTLQDTIRQFQSIPGLSAPGNVTKLTDDGLFQGQVVWTKFTWPAVLGGEEVFIWGSFNEWSKGVRLHKAGRDRDAVLILPLQPGTYEFKFVVDKVWTPAPHEPTVTNAEGHLNNYRVIAPTATFSIKAPRAENVFVIGDWDNWQYSLVLKKDPATGVFQAKAHLPPGQYSYVFAVDGNVTTDPGQPTFTNEDYGEVHRTWSFEPDLFRIFYCTGWDEAVLQYRRMVRGQPVTKEWQRVSMVNAPSRGNSLGVWKMATIVPTDPSESLEFTLNNGASGDKLKEDRPGCAPLYVCPFPGSFKLAKGMLRPFPRGAESRIMLVSDIDGTMIGDMSSPEAFTSSHRFAEYWENSASLAGSLLVYNTGRSLGQFVDLMKKCDGKLAIPDVVITAVGTKVWHLDETCGRCAASGLKWIEDTNWTLSLDAGWNLDTVRRLARQLMAHYNDESTLCILDDGSEHRHRIALTADVKVLEYVMGRLMEGFQREKLEVRIITSGNGSHRYIDCVPVAAGKEKALQYVRKQFGVPEHLCVAAGDSGNDILMLEGDHPAIVVGNAQPELLQWLVRQEQSGKVIYADACYADGILEGLARHSLY
;
A
#
# COMPACT_ATOMS: atom_id res chain seq x y z
N MET A 1 -20.15 -38.10 47.04
CA MET A 1 -19.44 -39.36 47.33
C MET A 1 -19.24 -40.07 46.00
N ASN A 2 -18.09 -39.88 45.35
CA ASN A 2 -16.98 -40.85 45.21
C ASN A 2 -17.28 -41.92 44.14
N THR A 3 -16.45 -42.27 43.16
CA THR A 3 -15.04 -41.94 42.82
C THR A 3 -14.72 -42.45 41.39
N ALA A 4 -13.56 -42.02 40.88
CA ALA A 4 -13.01 -42.16 39.53
C ALA A 4 -12.24 -43.47 39.19
N LEU A 5 -11.60 -43.45 37.99
CA LEU A 5 -10.49 -44.26 37.41
C LEU A 5 -10.93 -45.35 36.41
N GLY A 6 -10.34 -45.57 35.23
CA GLY A 6 -9.21 -44.96 34.52
C GLY A 6 -8.71 -45.84 33.35
N LYS A 7 -8.34 -45.19 32.23
CA LYS A 7 -7.26 -45.43 31.24
C LYS A 7 -7.10 -46.72 30.36
N TRP A 8 -7.04 -46.45 29.03
CA TRP A 8 -5.94 -46.69 28.04
C TRP A 8 -5.83 -47.95 27.14
N SER A 9 -5.67 -47.61 25.83
CA SER A 9 -4.72 -48.11 24.81
C SER A 9 -5.13 -49.22 23.84
N SER A 10 -5.10 -48.89 22.53
CA SER A 10 -5.06 -49.80 21.40
C SER A 10 -3.70 -49.70 20.69
N GLN A 11 -2.89 -50.76 20.87
CA GLN A 11 -1.78 -51.13 19.99
C GLN A 11 -2.29 -52.04 18.87
N ARG A 12 -1.60 -51.99 17.71
CA ARG A 12 -1.56 -52.86 16.51
C ARG A 12 -1.84 -51.99 15.28
N VAL A 13 -0.95 -51.83 14.30
CA VAL A 13 -0.21 -52.85 13.55
C VAL A 13 1.05 -52.21 12.94
N TYR A 14 2.24 -52.78 13.19
CA TYR A 14 3.41 -52.65 12.30
C TYR A 14 4.23 -53.94 12.41
N ARG A 15 4.20 -54.77 11.37
CA ARG A 15 5.26 -55.74 11.07
C ARG A 15 5.12 -56.33 9.66
N GLN A 16 6.29 -56.42 9.01
CA GLN A 16 6.65 -57.11 7.76
C GLN A 16 6.28 -56.37 6.46
N GLN A 17 7.18 -56.13 5.51
CA GLN A 17 8.38 -56.88 5.11
C GLN A 17 9.55 -55.95 4.72
N GLU A 18 10.75 -56.38 5.11
CA GLU A 18 12.05 -56.00 4.53
C GLU A 18 12.27 -56.73 3.19
N LYS A 19 13.03 -56.14 2.25
CA LYS A 19 14.35 -56.65 1.79
C LYS A 19 14.87 -56.01 0.49
N GLY A 20 16.18 -55.71 0.52
CA GLY A 20 17.08 -55.53 -0.64
C GLY A 20 17.35 -54.08 -1.02
N PHE A 21 18.55 -53.52 -1.06
CA PHE A 21 19.92 -54.04 -1.05
C PHE A 21 20.88 -52.93 -0.59
N ALA A 22 22.04 -53.32 -0.06
CA ALA A 22 22.99 -52.47 0.65
C ALA A 22 24.08 -51.83 -0.25
N ARG A 23 24.57 -50.66 0.22
CA ARG A 23 25.95 -50.10 0.23
C ARG A 23 26.85 -50.19 -1.02
N LEU A 24 27.45 -49.03 -1.37
CA LEU A 24 28.87 -48.77 -1.74
C LEU A 24 29.04 -47.23 -1.87
N SER A 25 29.59 -46.54 -0.86
CA SER A 25 30.99 -46.08 -0.72
C SER A 25 31.43 -44.94 -1.66
N ALA A 26 32.04 -43.94 -1.04
CA ALA A 26 32.58 -42.70 -1.58
C ALA A 26 33.46 -42.85 -2.84
N GLY A 27 33.26 -41.95 -3.80
CA GLY A 27 34.16 -41.70 -4.92
C GLY A 27 34.17 -40.21 -5.27
N ARG A 28 35.29 -39.54 -5.01
CA ARG A 28 35.61 -38.21 -5.56
C ARG A 28 35.68 -38.34 -7.09
N CYS A 29 34.95 -37.49 -7.81
CA CYS A 29 35.24 -37.22 -9.21
C CYS A 29 35.06 -35.72 -9.51
N SER A 30 36.16 -35.15 -9.97
CA SER A 30 36.39 -33.80 -10.46
C SER A 30 35.51 -33.44 -11.66
N LEU A 31 34.96 -32.21 -11.64
CA LEU A 31 34.37 -31.53 -12.80
C LEU A 31 35.46 -31.28 -13.87
N PRO A 32 35.24 -31.62 -15.15
CA PRO A 32 35.97 -31.01 -16.24
C PRO A 32 35.29 -29.71 -16.66
N ALA A 33 36.10 -28.65 -16.77
CA ALA A 33 35.74 -27.37 -17.34
C ALA A 33 35.21 -27.51 -18.77
N ILE A 34 34.09 -26.86 -19.08
CA ILE A 34 33.61 -26.67 -20.44
C ILE A 34 34.09 -25.31 -20.93
N VAL A 35 34.92 -25.38 -21.97
CA VAL A 35 35.50 -24.29 -22.76
C VAL A 35 34.39 -23.53 -23.53
N PRO A 36 34.46 -22.20 -23.67
CA PRO A 36 33.49 -21.44 -24.47
C PRO A 36 33.80 -21.58 -25.96
N LEU A 37 32.78 -21.92 -26.77
CA LEU A 37 32.87 -21.88 -28.23
C LEU A 37 32.14 -20.65 -28.80
N PRO A 38 32.60 -20.13 -29.95
CA PRO A 38 32.42 -18.72 -30.32
C PRO A 38 31.08 -18.41 -30.98
N TYR A 39 30.68 -17.17 -30.72
CA TYR A 39 29.61 -16.40 -31.33
C TYR A 39 29.66 -16.47 -32.86
N ARG A 40 28.57 -16.94 -33.48
CA ARG A 40 28.29 -16.71 -34.91
C ARG A 40 27.02 -15.89 -35.04
N SER A 41 27.22 -14.63 -35.42
CA SER A 41 26.17 -13.71 -35.82
C SER A 41 25.56 -14.14 -37.16
N THR A 42 24.26 -14.36 -37.19
CA THR A 42 23.46 -14.18 -38.41
C THR A 42 22.24 -13.35 -38.07
N SER A 43 22.36 -12.06 -38.35
CA SER A 43 21.26 -11.12 -38.41
C SER A 43 20.34 -11.47 -39.59
N ARG A 44 19.07 -11.77 -39.31
CA ARG A 44 17.98 -11.40 -40.22
C ARG A 44 16.88 -10.72 -39.41
N SER A 45 16.72 -9.45 -39.76
CA SER A 45 15.75 -8.50 -39.26
C SER A 45 14.32 -8.94 -39.52
N GLY A 46 13.56 -9.09 -38.44
CA GLY A 46 12.11 -9.01 -38.41
C GLY A 46 11.76 -8.37 -37.07
N ALA A 47 11.90 -7.05 -36.98
CA ALA A 47 11.53 -6.30 -35.79
C ALA A 47 10.00 -6.31 -35.65
N THR A 48 9.45 -7.34 -35.02
CA THR A 48 8.13 -7.26 -34.41
C THR A 48 8.24 -6.34 -33.20
N ARG A 49 7.52 -5.22 -33.25
CA ARG A 49 7.37 -4.32 -32.10
C ARG A 49 6.97 -5.13 -30.86
N PRO A 50 7.54 -4.86 -29.67
CA PRO A 50 7.05 -5.48 -28.44
C PRO A 50 5.57 -5.13 -28.29
N VAL A 51 4.71 -6.15 -28.27
CA VAL A 51 3.29 -5.99 -28.00
C VAL A 51 3.17 -5.61 -26.52
N SER A 52 2.71 -4.39 -26.24
CA SER A 52 2.33 -4.00 -24.87
C SER A 52 1.09 -4.81 -24.50
N VAL A 53 1.23 -5.80 -23.63
CA VAL A 53 0.07 -6.47 -23.03
C VAL A 53 -0.52 -5.49 -22.03
N THR A 54 -1.67 -4.90 -22.36
CA THR A 54 -2.38 -3.99 -21.47
C THR A 54 -3.21 -4.77 -20.45
N LEU A 55 -3.66 -4.09 -19.38
CA LEU A 55 -4.66 -4.64 -18.45
C LEU A 55 -5.91 -5.13 -19.22
N GLN A 56 -6.28 -4.45 -20.30
CA GLN A 56 -7.41 -4.83 -21.17
C GLN A 56 -7.16 -6.11 -21.98
N ASP A 57 -5.93 -6.34 -22.44
CA ASP A 57 -5.56 -7.59 -23.13
C ASP A 57 -5.58 -8.80 -22.19
N THR A 58 -5.20 -8.56 -20.93
CA THR A 58 -5.25 -9.56 -19.84
C THR A 58 -6.71 -9.89 -19.47
N ILE A 59 -7.58 -8.88 -19.38
CA ILE A 59 -9.02 -9.04 -19.14
C ILE A 59 -9.70 -9.87 -20.24
N ARG A 60 -9.34 -9.67 -21.52
CA ARG A 60 -9.88 -10.43 -22.65
C ARG A 60 -9.47 -11.91 -22.63
N GLN A 61 -8.26 -12.24 -22.18
CA GLN A 61 -7.83 -13.63 -22.01
C GLN A 61 -8.54 -14.32 -20.84
N PHE A 62 -8.76 -13.61 -19.74
CA PHE A 62 -9.50 -14.11 -18.56
C PHE A 62 -10.95 -14.48 -18.90
N GLN A 63 -11.59 -13.74 -19.82
CA GLN A 63 -12.95 -13.97 -20.31
C GLN A 63 -13.12 -15.24 -21.18
N SER A 64 -12.03 -15.89 -21.62
CA SER A 64 -12.06 -17.04 -22.54
C SER A 64 -12.01 -18.41 -21.84
N ILE A 65 -12.09 -18.46 -20.51
CA ILE A 65 -11.98 -19.67 -19.70
C ILE A 65 -13.39 -20.25 -19.43
N PRO A 66 -13.76 -21.43 -19.96
CA PRO A 66 -15.04 -22.05 -19.61
C PRO A 66 -15.03 -22.47 -18.14
N GLY A 67 -16.01 -22.02 -17.36
CA GLY A 67 -16.14 -22.33 -15.92
C GLY A 67 -15.81 -21.20 -14.96
N LEU A 68 -15.20 -20.09 -15.43
CA LEU A 68 -15.14 -18.83 -14.70
C LEU A 68 -15.92 -17.76 -15.47
N SER A 69 -16.92 -17.15 -14.83
CA SER A 69 -17.76 -16.12 -15.44
C SER A 69 -16.94 -14.91 -15.88
N ALA A 70 -17.26 -14.37 -17.06
CA ALA A 70 -16.77 -13.06 -17.53
C ALA A 70 -16.97 -11.98 -16.45
N PRO A 71 -16.18 -10.88 -16.45
CA PRO A 71 -16.51 -9.70 -15.67
C PRO A 71 -17.71 -9.00 -16.31
N GLY A 72 -18.89 -9.56 -16.10
CA GLY A 72 -20.12 -8.81 -15.96
C GLY A 72 -20.37 -8.71 -14.47
N ASN A 73 -20.61 -7.48 -13.97
CA ASN A 73 -21.11 -7.17 -12.63
C ASN A 73 -21.12 -8.36 -11.65
N VAL A 74 -19.97 -8.67 -11.02
CA VAL A 74 -19.93 -9.64 -9.93
C VAL A 74 -20.42 -8.95 -8.65
N THR A 75 -21.72 -8.69 -8.67
CA THR A 75 -22.61 -8.66 -7.51
C THR A 75 -23.71 -9.65 -7.88
N LYS A 76 -23.46 -10.94 -7.68
CA LYS A 76 -24.54 -11.91 -7.48
C LYS A 76 -24.51 -12.30 -6.02
N LEU A 77 -25.62 -12.02 -5.33
CA LEU A 77 -25.97 -12.69 -4.08
C LEU A 77 -25.95 -14.20 -4.33
N THR A 78 -25.35 -15.00 -3.44
CA THR A 78 -25.72 -16.41 -3.35
C THR A 78 -27.14 -16.49 -2.77
N ASP A 79 -27.81 -17.64 -2.96
CA ASP A 79 -29.15 -17.89 -2.38
C ASP A 79 -29.16 -17.77 -0.83
N ASP A 80 -27.97 -17.71 -0.22
CA ASP A 80 -27.72 -17.58 1.21
C ASP A 80 -27.46 -16.11 1.65
N GLY A 81 -27.51 -15.15 0.73
CA GLY A 81 -27.42 -13.72 1.06
C GLY A 81 -26.03 -13.19 1.42
N LEU A 82 -24.95 -13.92 1.10
CA LEU A 82 -23.56 -13.46 1.32
C LEU A 82 -22.99 -12.78 0.06
N PHE A 83 -22.22 -11.70 0.26
CA PHE A 83 -21.43 -11.04 -0.78
C PHE A 83 -20.02 -11.67 -0.86
N GLN A 84 -19.67 -12.30 -1.98
CA GLN A 84 -18.26 -12.53 -2.36
C GLN A 84 -17.76 -11.26 -3.06
N GLY A 85 -16.62 -10.63 -2.68
CA GLY A 85 -16.15 -9.52 -3.53
C GLY A 85 -15.13 -8.45 -3.11
N GLN A 86 -14.33 -8.54 -2.06
CA GLN A 86 -13.11 -7.69 -2.05
C GLN A 86 -12.05 -8.46 -2.85
N VAL A 87 -11.45 -7.83 -3.86
CA VAL A 87 -10.32 -8.43 -4.61
C VAL A 87 -9.13 -7.47 -4.56
N VAL A 88 -7.96 -8.01 -4.26
CA VAL A 88 -6.66 -7.35 -4.29
C VAL A 88 -5.96 -7.75 -5.59
N TRP A 89 -5.61 -6.76 -6.40
CA TRP A 89 -4.86 -6.99 -7.63
C TRP A 89 -3.43 -7.41 -7.31
N THR A 90 -3.15 -8.69 -7.54
CA THR A 90 -1.92 -9.35 -7.12
C THR A 90 -1.05 -9.64 -8.34
N LYS A 91 0.14 -9.02 -8.39
CA LYS A 91 1.14 -9.25 -9.44
C LYS A 91 1.97 -10.51 -9.15
N PHE A 92 1.96 -11.45 -10.08
CA PHE A 92 2.84 -12.62 -10.13
C PHE A 92 3.91 -12.38 -11.19
N THR A 93 5.16 -12.63 -10.82
CA THR A 93 6.31 -12.39 -11.70
C THR A 93 7.21 -13.61 -11.72
N TRP A 94 7.60 -14.02 -12.93
CA TRP A 94 8.67 -14.97 -13.18
C TRP A 94 9.84 -14.23 -13.85
N PRO A 95 10.97 -14.05 -13.14
CA PRO A 95 12.12 -13.32 -13.66
C PRO A 95 12.69 -13.93 -14.93
N ALA A 96 12.96 -13.10 -15.94
CA ALA A 96 13.51 -13.54 -17.22
C ALA A 96 14.88 -14.24 -17.08
N VAL A 97 15.64 -13.87 -16.05
CA VAL A 97 16.94 -14.47 -15.72
C VAL A 97 16.84 -15.97 -15.38
N LEU A 98 15.67 -16.45 -14.95
CA LEU A 98 15.43 -17.86 -14.67
C LEU A 98 15.13 -18.70 -15.93
N GLY A 99 15.07 -18.05 -17.11
CA GLY A 99 14.68 -18.70 -18.36
C GLY A 99 13.18 -18.99 -18.44
N GLY A 100 12.76 -19.68 -19.49
CA GLY A 100 11.36 -19.97 -19.77
C GLY A 100 10.84 -19.26 -21.03
N GLU A 101 10.37 -20.04 -22.00
CA GLU A 101 9.62 -19.49 -23.15
C GLU A 101 8.13 -19.39 -22.84
N GLU A 102 7.58 -20.44 -22.23
CA GLU A 102 6.19 -20.51 -21.81
C GLU A 102 6.09 -20.64 -20.29
N VAL A 103 5.55 -19.59 -19.65
CA VAL A 103 5.35 -19.54 -18.21
C VAL A 103 3.86 -19.50 -17.92
N PHE A 104 3.38 -20.44 -17.13
CA PHE A 104 2.01 -20.47 -16.60
C PHE A 104 2.04 -20.48 -15.07
N ILE A 105 0.94 -20.08 -14.45
CA ILE A 105 0.71 -20.23 -13.01
C ILE A 105 -0.57 -21.02 -12.77
N TRP A 106 -0.52 -21.92 -11.81
CA TRP A 106 -1.65 -22.66 -11.27
C TRP A 106 -1.73 -22.37 -9.78
N GLY A 107 -2.91 -22.39 -9.18
CA GLY A 107 -3.02 -22.24 -7.74
C GLY A 107 -4.41 -22.47 -7.18
N SER A 108 -4.53 -22.37 -5.86
CA SER A 108 -5.80 -22.56 -5.16
C SER A 108 -6.86 -21.54 -5.58
N PHE A 109 -6.48 -20.37 -6.10
CA PHE A 109 -7.39 -19.35 -6.64
C PHE A 109 -8.23 -19.82 -7.83
N ASN A 110 -7.87 -20.95 -8.45
CA ASN A 110 -8.70 -21.60 -9.46
C ASN A 110 -8.76 -23.11 -9.25
N GLU A 111 -8.65 -23.55 -8.00
CA GLU A 111 -8.71 -24.96 -7.61
C GLU A 111 -7.71 -25.85 -8.36
N TRP A 112 -6.57 -25.29 -8.75
CA TRP A 112 -5.57 -25.99 -9.56
C TRP A 112 -6.17 -26.63 -10.83
N SER A 113 -7.19 -26.01 -11.42
CA SER A 113 -7.94 -26.57 -12.55
C SER A 113 -7.40 -26.13 -13.92
N LYS A 114 -6.76 -24.96 -14.00
CA LYS A 114 -6.21 -24.42 -15.26
C LYS A 114 -4.97 -23.54 -15.07
N GLY A 115 -4.01 -23.67 -15.97
CA GLY A 115 -2.85 -22.79 -16.02
C GLY A 115 -3.19 -21.44 -16.65
N VAL A 116 -2.84 -20.35 -15.97
CA VAL A 116 -2.96 -18.99 -16.49
C VAL A 116 -1.60 -18.54 -17.02
N ARG A 117 -1.53 -18.11 -18.28
CA ARG A 117 -0.27 -17.74 -18.94
C ARG A 117 0.23 -16.39 -18.42
N LEU A 118 1.54 -16.31 -18.13
CA LEU A 118 2.26 -15.07 -17.88
C LEU A 118 2.81 -14.51 -19.20
N HIS A 119 2.84 -13.18 -19.31
CA HIS A 119 3.32 -12.49 -20.52
C HIS A 119 4.59 -11.72 -20.25
N LYS A 120 5.55 -11.79 -21.18
CA LYS A 120 6.79 -11.02 -21.08
C LYS A 120 6.47 -9.53 -21.17
N ALA A 121 6.80 -8.79 -20.12
CA ALA A 121 6.50 -7.37 -19.96
C ALA A 121 7.74 -6.61 -19.45
N GLY A 122 7.77 -5.30 -19.68
CA GLY A 122 8.86 -4.43 -19.22
C GLY A 122 10.16 -4.55 -20.03
N ARG A 123 11.17 -3.77 -19.60
CA ARG A 123 12.48 -3.67 -20.27
C ARG A 123 13.31 -4.95 -20.12
N ASP A 124 13.14 -5.62 -18.98
CA ASP A 124 13.86 -6.85 -18.60
C ASP A 124 13.19 -8.13 -19.12
N ARG A 125 12.01 -8.00 -19.75
CA ARG A 125 11.21 -9.09 -20.33
C ARG A 125 10.78 -10.17 -19.34
N ASP A 126 10.61 -9.83 -18.06
CA ASP A 126 10.03 -10.71 -17.06
C ASP A 126 8.64 -11.18 -17.49
N ALA A 127 8.31 -12.44 -17.21
CA ALA A 127 6.95 -12.91 -17.43
C ALA A 127 6.09 -12.46 -16.24
N VAL A 128 5.00 -11.75 -16.52
CA VAL A 128 4.14 -11.12 -15.52
C VAL A 128 2.68 -11.49 -15.75
N LEU A 129 1.93 -11.66 -14.66
CA LEU A 129 0.47 -11.75 -14.64
C LEU A 129 -0.07 -10.99 -13.44
N ILE A 130 -1.17 -10.27 -13.60
CA ILE A 130 -1.88 -9.64 -12.48
C ILE A 130 -3.23 -10.33 -12.34
N LEU A 131 -3.50 -10.89 -11.16
CA LEU A 131 -4.75 -11.58 -10.83
C LEU A 131 -5.52 -10.82 -9.74
N PRO A 132 -6.84 -10.63 -9.89
CA PRO A 132 -7.69 -10.18 -8.79
C PRO A 132 -7.93 -11.36 -7.83
N LEU A 133 -7.41 -11.28 -6.62
CA LEU A 133 -7.55 -12.33 -5.60
C LEU A 133 -8.32 -11.82 -4.39
N GLN A 134 -9.23 -12.61 -3.82
CA GLN A 134 -9.88 -12.20 -2.57
C GLN A 134 -8.87 -12.17 -1.41
N PRO A 135 -9.09 -11.40 -0.32
CA PRO A 135 -8.37 -11.61 0.94
C PRO A 135 -8.33 -13.09 1.32
N GLY A 136 -7.17 -13.58 1.74
CA GLY A 136 -6.96 -15.00 1.99
C GLY A 136 -5.54 -15.48 1.66
N THR A 137 -5.29 -16.75 1.95
CA THR A 137 -4.01 -17.40 1.66
C THR A 137 -4.15 -18.27 0.43
N TYR A 138 -3.28 -18.07 -0.56
CA TYR A 138 -3.29 -18.83 -1.81
C TYR A 138 -1.99 -19.60 -1.97
N GLU A 139 -2.11 -20.89 -2.28
CA GLU A 139 -1.01 -21.69 -2.78
C GLU A 139 -0.98 -21.60 -4.30
N PHE A 140 0.21 -21.59 -4.88
CA PHE A 140 0.39 -21.57 -6.32
C PHE A 140 1.73 -22.17 -6.74
N LYS A 141 1.86 -22.51 -8.01
CA LYS A 141 3.11 -22.98 -8.61
C LYS A 141 3.19 -22.58 -10.06
N PHE A 142 4.40 -22.29 -10.53
CA PHE A 142 4.61 -22.00 -11.95
C PHE A 142 4.79 -23.30 -12.73
N VAL A 143 4.41 -23.27 -14.00
CA VAL A 143 4.75 -24.28 -14.99
C VAL A 143 5.57 -23.57 -16.07
N VAL A 144 6.86 -23.83 -16.09
CA VAL A 144 7.83 -23.21 -17.00
C VAL A 144 8.28 -24.26 -17.98
N ASP A 145 7.99 -24.05 -19.27
CA ASP A 145 8.28 -24.99 -20.34
C ASP A 145 7.83 -26.44 -20.01
N LYS A 146 6.60 -26.55 -19.48
CA LYS A 146 5.93 -27.80 -19.04
C LYS A 146 6.48 -28.44 -17.76
N VAL A 147 7.40 -27.76 -17.06
CA VAL A 147 7.96 -28.23 -15.78
C VAL A 147 7.37 -27.45 -14.61
N TRP A 148 6.75 -28.15 -13.67
CA TRP A 148 6.24 -27.59 -12.43
C TRP A 148 7.39 -27.09 -11.56
N THR A 149 7.51 -25.77 -11.45
CA THR A 149 8.65 -25.11 -10.83
C THR A 149 8.14 -24.08 -9.82
N PRO A 150 8.48 -24.21 -8.52
CA PRO A 150 8.22 -23.12 -7.59
C PRO A 150 9.17 -21.95 -7.91
N ALA A 151 8.67 -20.72 -7.78
CA ALA A 151 9.48 -19.52 -7.86
C ALA A 151 10.50 -19.50 -6.71
N PRO A 152 11.81 -19.42 -6.98
CA PRO A 152 12.85 -19.41 -5.94
C PRO A 152 12.82 -18.17 -5.04
N HIS A 153 12.28 -17.06 -5.55
CA HIS A 153 12.17 -15.78 -4.84
C HIS A 153 10.87 -15.63 -4.05
N GLU A 154 9.92 -16.55 -4.22
CA GLU A 154 8.64 -16.53 -3.50
C GLU A 154 8.68 -17.52 -2.33
N PRO A 155 7.98 -17.24 -1.21
CA PRO A 155 7.92 -18.17 -0.09
C PRO A 155 7.21 -19.47 -0.50
N THR A 156 7.64 -20.59 0.09
CA THR A 156 7.15 -21.94 -0.24
C THR A 156 6.47 -22.62 0.95
N VAL A 157 5.50 -23.48 0.66
CA VAL A 157 4.82 -24.38 1.59
C VAL A 157 4.80 -25.78 1.00
N THR A 158 4.87 -26.80 1.86
CA THR A 158 4.64 -28.20 1.45
C THR A 158 3.26 -28.60 1.90
N ASN A 159 2.40 -28.99 0.97
CA ASN A 159 1.02 -29.36 1.29
C ASN A 159 0.92 -30.78 1.89
N ALA A 160 -0.28 -31.20 2.31
CA ALA A 160 -0.51 -32.49 2.95
C ALA A 160 -0.14 -33.70 2.05
N GLU A 161 -0.20 -33.53 0.73
CA GLU A 161 0.22 -34.54 -0.25
C GLU A 161 1.74 -34.55 -0.52
N GLY A 162 2.51 -33.68 0.13
CA GLY A 162 3.97 -33.60 0.00
C GLY A 162 4.46 -32.75 -1.19
N HIS A 163 3.58 -31.99 -1.83
CA HIS A 163 3.95 -31.11 -2.93
C HIS A 163 4.48 -29.76 -2.44
N LEU A 164 5.67 -29.39 -2.90
CA LEU A 164 6.24 -28.06 -2.68
C LEU A 164 5.61 -27.03 -3.62
N ASN A 165 4.88 -26.08 -3.05
CA ASN A 165 4.21 -24.96 -3.71
C ASN A 165 4.76 -23.63 -3.20
N ASN A 166 4.56 -22.55 -3.95
CA ASN A 166 4.63 -21.21 -3.38
C ASN A 166 3.33 -20.87 -2.67
N TYR A 167 3.35 -19.89 -1.77
CA TYR A 167 2.12 -19.33 -1.19
C TYR A 167 2.18 -17.81 -1.08
N ARG A 168 1.01 -17.18 -0.97
CA ARG A 168 0.89 -15.74 -0.73
C ARG A 168 -0.33 -15.44 0.12
N VAL A 169 -0.17 -14.54 1.09
CA VAL A 169 -1.26 -14.04 1.93
C VAL A 169 -1.69 -12.67 1.39
N ILE A 170 -2.98 -12.55 1.12
CA ILE A 170 -3.62 -11.35 0.58
C ILE A 170 -4.39 -10.68 1.72
N ALA A 171 -4.08 -9.41 1.99
CA ALA A 171 -4.63 -8.59 3.08
C ALA A 171 -4.53 -9.23 4.49
N PRO A 172 -3.31 -9.45 5.03
CA PRO A 172 -3.15 -10.13 6.32
C PRO A 172 -3.78 -9.37 7.50
N THR A 173 -4.47 -10.09 8.38
CA THR A 173 -5.16 -9.54 9.58
C THR A 173 -4.55 -10.00 10.90
N ALA A 174 -3.61 -10.96 10.86
CA ALA A 174 -2.84 -11.42 12.01
C ALA A 174 -1.36 -11.63 11.66
N THR A 175 -0.48 -11.42 12.65
CA THR A 175 0.96 -11.68 12.53
C THR A 175 1.42 -12.51 13.72
N PHE A 176 2.16 -13.58 13.44
CA PHE A 176 2.69 -14.51 14.42
C PHE A 176 4.21 -14.42 14.45
N SER A 177 4.78 -14.43 15.65
CA SER A 177 6.23 -14.32 15.84
C SER A 177 6.68 -15.12 17.06
N ILE A 178 7.83 -15.79 16.94
CA ILE A 178 8.52 -16.48 18.04
C ILE A 178 10.04 -16.40 17.84
N LYS A 179 10.79 -16.21 18.93
CA LYS A 179 12.26 -16.23 18.90
C LYS A 179 12.77 -17.65 19.13
N ALA A 180 13.31 -18.28 18.09
CA ALA A 180 13.80 -19.66 18.14
C ALA A 180 15.12 -19.82 17.35
N PRO A 181 16.23 -19.21 17.79
CA PRO A 181 17.45 -19.07 16.96
C PRO A 181 18.08 -20.40 16.52
N ARG A 182 17.87 -21.48 17.29
CA ARG A 182 18.39 -22.81 16.99
C ARG A 182 17.43 -23.69 16.17
N ALA A 183 16.20 -23.25 15.98
CA ALA A 183 15.21 -24.04 15.25
C ALA A 183 15.49 -24.05 13.75
N GLU A 184 15.19 -25.16 13.10
CA GLU A 184 15.25 -25.31 11.64
C GLU A 184 13.91 -24.98 11.01
N ASN A 185 12.82 -25.50 11.58
CA ASN A 185 11.46 -25.31 11.09
C ASN A 185 10.54 -24.86 12.22
N VAL A 186 9.75 -23.80 11.96
CA VAL A 186 8.72 -23.34 12.88
C VAL A 186 7.42 -23.16 12.12
N PHE A 187 6.36 -23.70 12.69
CA PHE A 187 5.00 -23.51 12.20
C PHE A 187 4.13 -22.86 13.28
N VAL A 188 3.06 -22.19 12.86
CA VAL A 188 1.96 -21.81 13.76
C VAL A 188 0.71 -22.58 13.37
N ILE A 189 0.03 -23.10 14.39
CA ILE A 189 -1.18 -23.90 14.27
C ILE A 189 -2.23 -23.24 15.16
N GLY A 190 -3.47 -23.12 14.69
CA GLY A 190 -4.52 -22.53 15.50
C GLY A 190 -5.91 -23.03 15.15
N ASP A 191 -6.89 -22.56 15.91
CA ASP A 191 -8.28 -22.99 15.82
C ASP A 191 -9.04 -22.43 14.60
N TRP A 192 -8.47 -21.46 13.86
CA TRP A 192 -9.07 -20.88 12.66
C TRP A 192 -9.35 -21.89 11.53
N ASP A 193 -8.71 -23.07 11.58
CA ASP A 193 -8.91 -24.17 10.63
C ASP A 193 -9.12 -25.52 11.32
N ASN A 194 -9.60 -25.50 12.58
CA ASN A 194 -9.69 -26.68 13.45
C ASN A 194 -8.34 -27.38 13.68
N TRP A 195 -7.24 -26.62 13.79
CA TRP A 195 -5.89 -27.12 14.05
C TRP A 195 -5.36 -28.07 12.95
N GLN A 196 -5.87 -27.94 11.73
CA GLN A 196 -5.54 -28.83 10.61
C GLN A 196 -4.42 -28.27 9.74
N TYR A 197 -4.32 -26.96 9.57
CA TYR A 197 -3.26 -26.35 8.78
C TYR A 197 -2.22 -25.66 9.65
N SER A 198 -0.97 -25.75 9.20
CA SER A 198 0.17 -25.15 9.87
C SER A 198 0.82 -24.13 8.95
N LEU A 199 0.85 -22.86 9.37
CA LEU A 199 1.51 -21.81 8.60
C LEU A 199 3.01 -21.85 8.88
N VAL A 200 3.82 -21.89 7.83
CA VAL A 200 5.29 -21.87 7.94
C VAL A 200 5.77 -20.48 8.33
N LEU A 201 6.61 -20.39 9.35
CA LEU A 201 7.26 -19.13 9.73
C LEU A 201 8.62 -19.00 9.04
N LYS A 202 8.93 -17.79 8.58
CA LYS A 202 10.21 -17.46 7.98
C LYS A 202 11.20 -17.03 9.07
N LYS A 203 12.38 -17.66 9.09
CA LYS A 203 13.49 -17.27 9.98
C LYS A 203 14.19 -16.03 9.45
N ASP A 204 14.38 -15.04 10.31
CA ASP A 204 15.38 -13.99 10.13
C ASP A 204 16.74 -14.52 10.64
N PRO A 205 17.75 -14.70 9.76
CA PRO A 205 19.06 -15.21 10.14
C PRO A 205 19.82 -14.31 11.12
N ALA A 206 19.57 -12.99 11.11
CA ALA A 206 20.29 -12.04 11.95
C ALA A 206 19.80 -12.08 13.41
N THR A 207 18.49 -12.22 13.61
CA THR A 207 17.86 -12.13 14.94
C THR A 207 17.46 -13.48 15.51
N GLY A 208 17.34 -14.51 14.66
CA GLY A 208 16.81 -15.82 15.02
C GLY A 208 15.30 -15.84 15.29
N VAL A 209 14.58 -14.77 14.90
CA VAL A 209 13.13 -14.65 15.02
C VAL A 209 12.46 -15.31 13.81
N PHE A 210 11.40 -16.06 14.08
CA PHE A 210 10.53 -16.66 13.09
C PHE A 210 9.25 -15.84 13.01
N GLN A 211 8.79 -15.50 11.79
CA GLN A 211 7.57 -14.72 11.59
C GLN A 211 6.71 -15.23 10.44
N ALA A 212 5.38 -15.17 10.60
CA ALA A 212 4.40 -15.41 9.54
C ALA A 212 3.26 -14.39 9.64
N LYS A 213 2.62 -14.12 8.50
CA LYS A 213 1.36 -13.35 8.42
C LYS A 213 0.23 -14.29 8.02
N ALA A 214 -0.98 -14.01 8.48
CA ALA A 214 -2.18 -14.75 8.11
C ALA A 214 -3.34 -13.80 7.86
N HIS A 215 -4.25 -14.20 6.97
CA HIS A 215 -5.57 -13.60 6.89
C HIS A 215 -6.53 -14.49 7.67
N LEU A 216 -6.91 -14.06 8.86
CA LEU A 216 -7.93 -14.67 9.71
C LEU A 216 -9.22 -13.85 9.65
N PRO A 217 -10.40 -14.48 9.56
CA PRO A 217 -11.67 -13.78 9.75
C PRO A 217 -11.68 -13.02 11.09
N PRO A 218 -12.52 -11.99 11.27
CA PRO A 218 -12.65 -11.32 12.57
C PRO A 218 -12.97 -12.31 13.69
N GLY A 219 -12.31 -12.16 14.84
CA GLY A 219 -12.50 -13.05 15.98
C GLY A 219 -11.27 -13.22 16.85
N GLN A 220 -11.46 -13.92 17.98
CA GLN A 220 -10.38 -14.38 18.84
C GLN A 220 -10.00 -15.81 18.46
N TYR A 221 -8.72 -16.06 18.25
CA TYR A 221 -8.18 -17.36 17.88
C TYR A 221 -7.16 -17.83 18.89
N SER A 222 -7.18 -19.13 19.15
CA SER A 222 -6.19 -19.84 19.95
C SER A 222 -5.13 -20.44 19.03
N TYR A 223 -3.87 -20.34 19.42
CA TYR A 223 -2.77 -20.87 18.61
C TYR A 223 -1.57 -21.34 19.43
N VAL A 224 -0.77 -22.22 18.82
CA VAL A 224 0.50 -22.74 19.33
C VAL A 224 1.55 -22.73 18.23
N PHE A 225 2.81 -22.81 18.61
CA PHE A 225 3.91 -23.01 17.67
C PHE A 225 4.31 -24.48 17.63
N ALA A 226 4.65 -24.99 16.45
CA ALA A 226 5.36 -26.26 16.32
C ALA A 226 6.80 -25.97 15.92
N VAL A 227 7.74 -26.16 16.86
CA VAL A 227 9.17 -25.89 16.67
C VAL A 227 9.89 -27.22 16.52
N ASP A 228 10.45 -27.49 15.33
CA ASP A 228 11.11 -28.75 14.97
C ASP A 228 10.28 -29.99 15.32
N GLY A 229 8.96 -29.92 15.08
CA GLY A 229 8.00 -31.00 15.34
C GLY A 229 7.46 -31.06 16.77
N ASN A 230 7.93 -30.22 17.69
CA ASN A 230 7.42 -30.14 19.05
C ASN A 230 6.47 -28.95 19.22
N VAL A 231 5.25 -29.22 19.69
CA VAL A 231 4.27 -28.17 20.03
C VAL A 231 4.72 -27.44 21.29
N THR A 232 4.77 -26.11 21.22
CA THR A 232 5.21 -25.21 22.28
C THR A 232 4.51 -23.87 22.20
N THR A 233 4.54 -23.13 23.30
CA THR A 233 4.23 -21.70 23.36
C THR A 233 5.52 -20.87 23.39
N ASP A 234 5.44 -19.60 23.02
CA ASP A 234 6.46 -18.58 23.26
C ASP A 234 6.50 -18.24 24.76
N PRO A 235 7.59 -18.55 25.49
CA PRO A 235 7.72 -18.25 26.91
C PRO A 235 7.65 -16.74 27.23
N GLY A 236 7.88 -15.88 26.23
CA GLY A 236 7.82 -14.44 26.37
C GLY A 236 6.41 -13.85 26.28
N GLN A 237 5.39 -14.67 26.02
CA GLN A 237 4.01 -14.21 25.82
C GLN A 237 3.02 -14.91 26.77
N PRO A 238 1.92 -14.24 27.16
CA PRO A 238 0.87 -14.86 27.97
C PRO A 238 0.26 -16.09 27.29
N THR A 239 -0.08 -17.11 28.10
CA THR A 239 -0.78 -18.32 27.66
C THR A 239 -2.11 -18.48 28.40
N PHE A 240 -2.98 -19.30 27.84
CA PHE A 240 -4.31 -19.63 28.36
C PHE A 240 -4.53 -21.14 28.23
N THR A 241 -5.30 -21.72 29.15
CA THR A 241 -5.65 -23.13 29.11
C THR A 241 -6.77 -23.40 28.08
N ASN A 242 -6.60 -24.46 27.29
CA ASN A 242 -7.48 -24.96 26.24
C ASN A 242 -7.65 -26.48 26.42
N GLU A 243 -8.86 -27.00 26.22
CA GLU A 243 -9.19 -28.41 26.50
C GLU A 243 -8.49 -29.41 25.56
N ASP A 244 -8.21 -29.01 24.31
CA ASP A 244 -7.65 -29.87 23.27
C ASP A 244 -6.11 -29.81 23.20
N TYR A 245 -5.52 -28.64 23.46
CA TYR A 245 -4.08 -28.37 23.25
C TYR A 245 -3.32 -27.92 24.51
N GLY A 246 -3.97 -27.82 25.67
CA GLY A 246 -3.33 -27.40 26.91
C GLY A 246 -3.07 -25.89 26.93
N GLU A 247 -1.81 -25.46 27.06
CA GLU A 247 -1.48 -24.03 27.07
C GLU A 247 -1.35 -23.49 25.65
N VAL A 248 -2.11 -22.44 25.34
CA VAL A 248 -2.18 -21.79 24.01
C VAL A 248 -2.01 -20.29 24.13
N HIS A 249 -1.54 -19.64 23.06
CA HIS A 249 -1.67 -18.19 22.92
C HIS A 249 -3.04 -17.82 22.40
N ARG A 250 -3.40 -16.54 22.58
CA ARG A 250 -4.57 -15.95 21.94
C ARG A 250 -4.14 -14.80 21.06
N THR A 251 -4.63 -14.76 19.84
CA THR A 251 -4.56 -13.57 18.98
C THR A 251 -5.97 -13.11 18.71
N TRP A 252 -6.12 -11.82 18.51
CA TRP A 252 -7.32 -11.27 17.91
C TRP A 252 -7.00 -10.89 16.49
N SER A 253 -7.89 -11.25 15.57
CA SER A 253 -7.99 -10.59 14.29
C SER A 253 -8.81 -9.31 14.53
N PHE A 254 -8.11 -8.19 14.76
CA PHE A 254 -8.72 -6.92 15.12
C PHE A 254 -9.00 -6.08 13.88
N GLU A 255 -10.28 -5.96 13.56
CA GLU A 255 -10.91 -4.70 13.16
C GLU A 255 -12.25 -4.68 13.89
N PRO A 256 -12.57 -3.62 14.67
CA PRO A 256 -13.37 -3.74 15.87
C PRO A 256 -14.75 -4.37 15.61
N ASP A 257 -15.24 -5.16 16.56
CA ASP A 257 -16.64 -5.60 16.65
C ASP A 257 -17.52 -4.37 16.81
N LEU A 258 -17.72 -3.61 15.73
CA LEU A 258 -18.59 -2.46 15.60
C LEU A 258 -19.10 -2.36 14.18
N PHE A 259 -20.31 -1.84 14.02
CA PHE A 259 -20.82 -1.47 12.71
C PHE A 259 -20.41 -0.05 12.42
N ARG A 260 -19.59 0.15 11.38
CA ARG A 260 -19.26 1.47 10.84
C ARG A 260 -19.94 1.64 9.50
N ILE A 261 -20.84 2.61 9.40
CA ILE A 261 -21.68 2.80 8.22
C ILE A 261 -21.34 4.14 7.61
N PHE A 262 -20.76 4.09 6.42
CA PHE A 262 -20.47 5.25 5.59
C PHE A 262 -21.61 5.43 4.59
N TYR A 263 -22.26 6.59 4.58
CA TYR A 263 -23.40 6.89 3.72
C TYR A 263 -23.11 8.11 2.85
N CYS A 264 -23.09 7.91 1.53
CA CYS A 264 -22.95 8.99 0.57
C CYS A 264 -24.32 9.61 0.30
N THR A 265 -24.48 10.88 0.63
CA THR A 265 -25.77 11.58 0.54
C THR A 265 -25.61 13.06 0.21
N GLY A 266 -26.68 13.65 -0.32
CA GLY A 266 -26.82 15.10 -0.48
C GLY A 266 -27.52 15.77 0.70
N TRP A 267 -27.81 15.03 1.78
CA TRP A 267 -28.47 15.60 2.96
C TRP A 267 -27.46 16.23 3.93
N ASP A 268 -27.76 17.44 4.38
CA ASP A 268 -26.99 18.12 5.43
C ASP A 268 -27.06 17.35 6.73
N GLU A 269 -28.24 16.82 7.06
CA GLU A 269 -28.49 15.91 8.17
C GLU A 269 -28.89 14.53 7.65
N ALA A 270 -28.27 13.50 8.21
CA ALA A 270 -28.66 12.11 7.95
C ALA A 270 -28.84 11.42 9.30
N VAL A 271 -29.96 10.71 9.45
CA VAL A 271 -30.27 9.94 10.65
C VAL A 271 -30.40 8.49 10.27
N LEU A 272 -29.65 7.64 10.95
CA LEU A 272 -29.69 6.20 10.82
C LEU A 272 -30.62 5.62 11.89
N GLN A 273 -31.69 4.97 11.44
CA GLN A 273 -32.64 4.26 12.29
C GLN A 273 -32.32 2.77 12.21
N TYR A 274 -32.01 2.14 13.33
CA TYR A 274 -31.51 0.76 13.33
C TYR A 274 -32.08 -0.10 14.44
N ARG A 275 -31.94 -1.41 14.27
CA ARG A 275 -32.06 -2.41 15.33
C ARG A 275 -30.96 -3.45 15.18
N ARG A 276 -30.44 -3.91 16.32
CA ARG A 276 -29.46 -5.01 16.40
C ARG A 276 -30.22 -6.32 16.50
N MET A 277 -29.73 -7.35 15.82
CA MET A 277 -30.37 -8.65 15.68
C MET A 277 -29.41 -9.75 16.10
N VAL A 278 -29.91 -10.79 16.78
CA VAL A 278 -29.16 -12.01 17.10
C VAL A 278 -30.02 -13.21 16.73
N ARG A 279 -29.50 -14.12 15.91
CA ARG A 279 -30.23 -15.32 15.43
C ARG A 279 -31.64 -15.00 14.89
N GLY A 280 -31.76 -13.89 14.15
CA GLY A 280 -33.02 -13.45 13.53
C GLY A 280 -34.03 -12.79 14.49
N GLN A 281 -33.67 -12.56 15.75
CA GLN A 281 -34.51 -11.86 16.73
C GLN A 281 -33.89 -10.51 17.12
N PRO A 282 -34.69 -9.44 17.27
CA PRO A 282 -34.17 -8.14 17.67
C PRO A 282 -33.71 -8.16 19.13
N VAL A 283 -32.52 -7.62 19.39
CA VAL A 283 -31.94 -7.48 20.75
C VAL A 283 -32.80 -6.55 21.60
N THR A 284 -33.35 -5.50 20.98
CA THR A 284 -34.29 -4.56 21.62
C THR A 284 -35.57 -4.47 20.80
N LYS A 285 -36.73 -4.40 21.47
CA LYS A 285 -38.03 -4.24 20.78
C LYS A 285 -38.16 -2.91 20.05
N GLU A 286 -37.51 -1.87 20.56
CA GLU A 286 -37.56 -0.53 19.99
C GLU A 286 -36.45 -0.28 18.98
N TRP A 287 -36.78 0.49 17.95
CA TRP A 287 -35.81 1.04 17.00
C TRP A 287 -34.98 2.12 17.68
N GLN A 288 -33.68 2.09 17.42
CA GLN A 288 -32.74 3.09 17.88
C GLN A 288 -32.46 4.09 16.76
N ARG A 289 -32.02 5.29 17.13
CA ARG A 289 -31.67 6.35 16.17
C ARG A 289 -30.30 6.91 16.49
N VAL A 290 -29.52 7.21 15.45
CA VAL A 290 -28.25 7.92 15.58
C VAL A 290 -28.12 8.93 14.45
N SER A 291 -27.81 10.19 14.80
CA SER A 291 -27.45 11.19 13.80
C SER A 291 -26.06 10.87 13.27
N MET A 292 -25.93 10.81 11.95
CA MET A 292 -24.65 10.58 11.29
C MET A 292 -23.82 11.85 11.27
N VAL A 293 -22.52 11.71 11.50
CA VAL A 293 -21.56 12.81 11.43
C VAL A 293 -20.91 12.87 10.06
N ASN A 294 -20.23 13.96 9.70
CA ASN A 294 -19.43 13.98 8.48
C ASN A 294 -18.30 12.95 8.58
N ALA A 295 -18.12 12.15 7.53
CA ALA A 295 -16.94 11.30 7.39
C ALA A 295 -15.71 12.17 7.07
N PRO A 296 -14.48 11.65 7.20
CA PRO A 296 -13.28 12.44 6.91
C PRO A 296 -13.16 12.84 5.43
N SER A 297 -13.81 12.09 4.52
CA SER A 297 -13.91 12.40 3.09
C SER A 297 -14.49 13.79 2.82
N ARG A 298 -13.92 14.45 1.82
CA ARG A 298 -14.32 15.76 1.31
C ARG A 298 -15.50 15.68 0.35
N GLY A 299 -15.96 14.47 0.05
CA GLY A 299 -17.01 14.21 -0.92
C GLY A 299 -16.49 14.28 -2.36
N ASN A 300 -17.39 14.03 -3.30
CA ASN A 300 -17.13 14.11 -4.73
C ASN A 300 -18.46 14.29 -5.47
N SER A 301 -18.46 14.03 -6.78
CA SER A 301 -19.65 14.09 -7.64
C SER A 301 -20.81 13.19 -7.16
N LEU A 302 -20.56 12.19 -6.31
CA LEU A 302 -21.59 11.32 -5.72
C LEU A 302 -22.28 11.94 -4.49
N GLY A 303 -21.69 12.96 -3.88
CA GLY A 303 -22.21 13.64 -2.69
C GLY A 303 -21.20 13.71 -1.54
N VAL A 304 -21.71 14.02 -0.35
CA VAL A 304 -20.94 14.10 0.89
C VAL A 304 -21.09 12.78 1.64
N TRP A 305 -19.99 12.32 2.24
CA TRP A 305 -20.01 11.11 3.05
C TRP A 305 -20.32 11.43 4.50
N LYS A 306 -21.29 10.70 5.05
CA LYS A 306 -21.64 10.68 6.48
C LYS A 306 -21.19 9.36 7.09
N MET A 307 -20.99 9.32 8.40
CA MET A 307 -20.61 8.13 9.14
C MET A 307 -21.42 7.97 10.42
N ALA A 308 -21.80 6.74 10.73
CA ALA A 308 -22.28 6.32 12.05
C ALA A 308 -21.48 5.12 12.54
N THR A 309 -21.32 5.01 13.86
CA THR A 309 -20.70 3.85 14.52
C THR A 309 -21.69 3.29 15.53
N ILE A 310 -21.94 1.99 15.48
CA ILE A 310 -22.80 1.25 16.40
C ILE A 310 -21.97 0.16 17.04
N VAL A 311 -22.01 0.08 18.37
CA VAL A 311 -21.28 -0.94 19.13
C VAL A 311 -22.23 -2.13 19.40
N PRO A 312 -21.98 -3.32 18.85
CA PRO A 312 -22.68 -4.55 19.19
C PRO A 312 -22.37 -4.96 20.63
N THR A 313 -23.25 -5.77 21.19
CA THR A 313 -23.03 -6.43 22.49
C THR A 313 -22.50 -7.86 22.34
N ASP A 314 -22.62 -8.44 21.14
CA ASP A 314 -22.14 -9.77 20.78
C ASP A 314 -21.59 -9.77 19.33
N PRO A 315 -20.46 -10.43 19.04
CA PRO A 315 -19.86 -10.48 17.70
C PRO A 315 -20.75 -11.14 16.62
N SER A 316 -21.73 -11.95 17.03
CA SER A 316 -22.69 -12.60 16.12
C SER A 316 -23.89 -11.72 15.77
N GLU A 317 -23.93 -10.48 16.27
CA GLU A 317 -24.99 -9.54 15.95
C GLU A 317 -24.99 -9.17 14.46
N SER A 318 -26.18 -9.00 13.90
CA SER A 318 -26.39 -8.30 12.63
C SER A 318 -27.14 -6.99 12.87
N LEU A 319 -27.09 -6.09 11.89
CA LEU A 319 -27.76 -4.78 11.97
C LEU A 319 -28.77 -4.63 10.85
N GLU A 320 -29.99 -4.25 11.19
CA GLU A 320 -31.00 -3.83 10.20
C GLU A 320 -31.26 -2.33 10.34
N PHE A 321 -31.33 -1.61 9.23
CA PHE A 321 -31.47 -0.15 9.29
C PHE A 321 -32.17 0.48 8.06
N THR A 322 -32.63 1.72 8.27
CA THR A 322 -33.06 2.68 7.26
C THR A 322 -32.41 4.03 7.53
N LEU A 323 -32.45 4.92 6.54
CA LEU A 323 -31.92 6.27 6.67
C LEU A 323 -32.99 7.29 6.37
N ASN A 324 -32.87 8.47 6.99
CA ASN A 324 -33.69 9.61 6.63
C ASN A 324 -32.92 10.94 6.75
N ASN A 325 -33.50 12.00 6.21
CA ASN A 325 -32.90 13.33 6.16
C ASN A 325 -33.06 14.17 7.46
N GLY A 326 -33.44 13.55 8.59
CA GLY A 326 -33.63 14.23 9.88
C GLY A 326 -34.87 15.12 9.97
N ALA A 327 -35.57 15.36 8.87
CA ALA A 327 -36.76 16.22 8.85
C ALA A 327 -37.98 15.53 9.46
N SER A 328 -39.08 16.27 9.61
CA SER A 328 -40.36 15.77 10.14
C SER A 328 -41.52 16.10 9.20
N GLY A 329 -42.62 15.34 9.31
CA GLY A 329 -43.82 15.55 8.49
C GLY A 329 -43.54 15.39 6.99
N ASP A 330 -44.13 16.26 6.17
CA ASP A 330 -44.05 16.18 4.70
C ASP A 330 -42.64 16.41 4.13
N LYS A 331 -41.69 16.88 4.95
CA LYS A 331 -40.29 17.09 4.55
C LYS A 331 -39.41 15.87 4.82
N LEU A 332 -39.90 14.89 5.57
CA LEU A 332 -39.19 13.65 5.85
C LEU A 332 -38.99 12.87 4.54
N LYS A 333 -37.73 12.60 4.23
CA LYS A 333 -37.34 11.72 3.13
C LYS A 333 -36.59 10.54 3.70
N GLU A 334 -36.97 9.34 3.28
CA GLU A 334 -36.31 8.10 3.67
C GLU A 334 -35.50 7.54 2.50
N ASP A 335 -34.39 6.89 2.82
CA ASP A 335 -33.63 6.03 1.93
C ASP A 335 -33.79 4.58 2.42
N ARG A 336 -34.28 3.72 1.53
CA ARG A 336 -34.54 2.30 1.71
C ARG A 336 -34.00 1.53 0.50
N PRO A 337 -33.63 0.25 0.67
CA PRO A 337 -33.23 -0.57 -0.46
C PRO A 337 -34.38 -0.71 -1.46
N GLY A 338 -34.08 -0.66 -2.76
CA GLY A 338 -35.11 -0.80 -3.80
C GLY A 338 -35.72 -2.20 -3.90
N CYS A 339 -35.04 -3.24 -3.39
CA CYS A 339 -35.42 -4.65 -3.50
C CYS A 339 -35.79 -5.32 -2.17
N ALA A 340 -35.68 -4.61 -1.05
CA ALA A 340 -35.88 -5.14 0.29
C ALA A 340 -36.42 -4.05 1.22
N PRO A 341 -37.11 -4.40 2.32
CA PRO A 341 -37.69 -3.39 3.21
C PRO A 341 -36.65 -2.61 4.03
N LEU A 342 -35.46 -3.19 4.26
CA LEU A 342 -34.42 -2.71 5.16
C LEU A 342 -33.03 -3.00 4.59
N TYR A 343 -32.06 -2.15 4.91
CA TYR A 343 -30.65 -2.48 4.73
C TYR A 343 -30.20 -3.44 5.83
N VAL A 344 -29.28 -4.35 5.51
CA VAL A 344 -28.78 -5.36 6.45
C VAL A 344 -27.25 -5.40 6.42
N CYS A 345 -26.61 -5.19 7.56
CA CYS A 345 -25.22 -5.55 7.79
C CYS A 345 -25.21 -6.92 8.50
N PRO A 346 -24.77 -8.00 7.84
CA PRO A 346 -24.88 -9.35 8.39
C PRO A 346 -23.97 -9.63 9.60
N PHE A 347 -22.94 -8.81 9.80
CA PHE A 347 -21.94 -8.94 10.86
C PHE A 347 -21.32 -7.58 11.20
N PRO A 348 -20.72 -7.40 12.40
CA PRO A 348 -19.97 -6.20 12.74
C PRO A 348 -18.82 -5.99 11.75
N GLY A 349 -18.65 -4.74 11.30
CA GLY A 349 -17.64 -4.37 10.33
C GLY A 349 -17.93 -3.00 9.70
N SER A 350 -17.10 -2.62 8.74
CA SER A 350 -17.26 -1.37 7.98
C SER A 350 -18.04 -1.61 6.70
N PHE A 351 -18.99 -0.72 6.39
CA PHE A 351 -19.88 -0.79 5.22
C PHE A 351 -20.05 0.58 4.56
N LYS A 352 -20.23 0.57 3.25
CA LYS A 352 -20.57 1.75 2.44
C LYS A 352 -21.94 1.62 1.82
N LEU A 353 -22.72 2.68 1.94
CA LEU A 353 -23.98 2.86 1.27
C LEU A 353 -23.90 4.06 0.33
N ALA A 354 -24.08 3.80 -0.96
CA ALA A 354 -24.22 4.85 -1.97
C ALA A 354 -25.20 4.39 -3.04
N LYS A 355 -26.07 5.30 -3.51
CA LYS A 355 -27.07 5.02 -4.55
C LYS A 355 -27.93 3.78 -4.25
N GLY A 356 -28.34 3.63 -2.99
CA GLY A 356 -29.15 2.49 -2.53
C GLY A 356 -28.42 1.13 -2.49
N MET A 357 -27.10 1.11 -2.69
CA MET A 357 -26.29 -0.10 -2.63
C MET A 357 -25.42 -0.12 -1.37
N LEU A 358 -25.71 -1.04 -0.46
CA LEU A 358 -24.87 -1.34 0.69
C LEU A 358 -23.81 -2.38 0.30
N ARG A 359 -22.54 -2.13 0.64
CA ARG A 359 -21.42 -3.04 0.39
C ARG A 359 -20.45 -3.07 1.58
N PRO A 360 -19.81 -4.21 1.87
CA PRO A 360 -18.68 -4.24 2.79
C PRO A 360 -17.59 -3.24 2.36
N PHE A 361 -16.93 -2.63 3.33
CA PHE A 361 -15.82 -1.72 3.13
C PHE A 361 -14.70 -1.98 4.14
N PRO A 362 -13.89 -3.04 3.93
CA PRO A 362 -12.91 -3.50 4.91
C PRO A 362 -11.88 -2.44 5.28
N ARG A 363 -11.36 -1.71 4.30
CA ARG A 363 -10.48 -0.55 4.54
C ARG A 363 -11.05 0.51 5.48
N GLY A 364 -12.37 0.57 5.64
CA GLY A 364 -12.99 1.43 6.64
C GLY A 364 -12.59 1.11 8.07
N ALA A 365 -12.04 -0.06 8.36
CA ALA A 365 -11.51 -0.42 9.67
C ALA A 365 -9.99 -0.68 9.70
N GLU A 366 -9.32 -0.67 8.55
CA GLU A 366 -7.86 -0.70 8.44
C GLU A 366 -7.20 0.53 9.07
N SER A 367 -5.92 0.40 9.41
CA SER A 367 -5.13 1.53 9.91
C SER A 367 -4.99 2.60 8.83
N ARG A 368 -5.18 3.86 9.22
CA ARG A 368 -4.96 5.00 8.32
C ARG A 368 -3.53 5.01 7.79
N ILE A 369 -3.39 5.35 6.52
CA ILE A 369 -2.08 5.59 5.90
C ILE A 369 -1.83 7.09 5.79
N MET A 370 -0.57 7.46 5.58
CA MET A 370 -0.18 8.80 5.16
C MET A 370 0.55 8.70 3.83
N LEU A 371 -0.08 9.17 2.76
CA LEU A 371 0.56 9.29 1.46
C LEU A 371 1.21 10.67 1.34
N VAL A 372 2.49 10.70 1.00
CA VAL A 372 3.26 11.92 0.73
C VAL A 372 3.73 11.88 -0.71
N SER A 373 3.20 12.76 -1.54
CA SER A 373 3.45 12.74 -2.98
C SER A 373 4.08 14.04 -3.45
N ASP A 374 5.07 13.97 -4.33
CA ASP A 374 5.32 15.11 -5.21
C ASP A 374 4.10 15.40 -6.11
N ILE A 375 4.04 16.59 -6.68
CA ILE A 375 2.95 17.01 -7.56
C ILE A 375 3.36 16.84 -9.03
N ASP A 376 4.41 17.53 -9.47
CA ASP A 376 4.69 17.78 -10.88
C ASP A 376 5.40 16.59 -11.50
N GLY A 377 4.74 15.86 -12.41
CA GLY A 377 5.29 14.60 -12.95
C GLY A 377 4.99 13.40 -12.05
N THR A 378 4.42 13.60 -10.87
CA THR A 378 4.02 12.53 -9.95
C THR A 378 2.50 12.47 -9.75
N MET A 379 1.88 13.46 -9.10
CA MET A 379 0.41 13.47 -8.94
C MET A 379 -0.31 14.00 -10.19
N ILE A 380 0.32 14.92 -10.94
CA ILE A 380 -0.21 15.47 -12.17
C ILE A 380 0.68 15.10 -13.36
N GLY A 381 0.05 14.97 -14.53
CA GLY A 381 0.73 14.81 -15.80
C GLY A 381 1.28 16.11 -16.37
N ASP A 382 1.82 16.01 -17.59
CA ASP A 382 2.31 17.17 -18.33
C ASP A 382 1.19 18.19 -18.56
N MET A 383 1.34 19.37 -17.99
CA MET A 383 0.40 20.49 -18.07
C MET A 383 0.19 21.03 -19.51
N SER A 384 1.06 20.67 -20.46
CA SER A 384 0.86 20.97 -21.88
C SER A 384 -0.17 20.03 -22.54
N SER A 385 -0.49 18.90 -21.90
CA SER A 385 -1.47 17.94 -22.38
C SER A 385 -2.89 18.27 -21.88
N PRO A 386 -3.93 18.14 -22.72
CA PRO A 386 -5.33 18.21 -22.28
C PRO A 386 -5.69 17.15 -21.23
N GLU A 387 -4.90 16.07 -21.13
CA GLU A 387 -5.12 14.93 -20.23
C GLU A 387 -4.31 15.01 -18.93
N ALA A 388 -3.65 16.16 -18.66
CA ALA A 388 -2.76 16.35 -17.51
C ALA A 388 -3.34 15.90 -16.16
N PHE A 389 -4.67 15.95 -16.00
CA PHE A 389 -5.36 15.66 -14.75
C PHE A 389 -6.18 14.37 -14.77
N THR A 390 -6.12 13.57 -15.84
CA THR A 390 -6.97 12.37 -15.97
C THR A 390 -6.63 11.29 -14.93
N SER A 391 -5.34 11.06 -14.68
CA SER A 391 -4.89 10.17 -13.58
C SER A 391 -5.19 10.78 -12.22
N SER A 392 -4.94 12.08 -12.05
CA SER A 392 -5.21 12.81 -10.80
C SER A 392 -6.67 12.71 -10.40
N HIS A 393 -7.59 12.81 -11.37
CA HIS A 393 -9.03 12.68 -11.12
C HIS A 393 -9.41 11.28 -10.63
N ARG A 394 -8.89 10.23 -11.28
CA ARG A 394 -9.12 8.85 -10.84
C ARG A 394 -8.53 8.58 -9.45
N PHE A 395 -7.35 9.13 -9.17
CA PHE A 395 -6.77 9.11 -7.83
C PHE A 395 -7.67 9.82 -6.83
N ALA A 396 -8.17 11.01 -7.14
CA ALA A 396 -9.06 11.77 -6.25
C ALA A 396 -10.38 11.02 -5.98
N GLU A 397 -10.98 10.42 -7.01
CA GLU A 397 -12.16 9.59 -6.84
C GLU A 397 -11.89 8.40 -5.92
N TYR A 398 -10.79 7.68 -6.13
CA TYR A 398 -10.40 6.60 -5.23
C TYR A 398 -10.13 7.10 -3.80
N TRP A 399 -9.37 8.19 -3.65
CA TRP A 399 -8.93 8.70 -2.38
C TRP A 399 -10.12 9.11 -1.52
N GLU A 400 -11.02 9.93 -2.08
CA GLU A 400 -12.20 10.41 -1.37
C GLU A 400 -13.26 9.34 -1.15
N ASN A 401 -13.33 8.33 -2.03
CA ASN A 401 -14.23 7.20 -1.84
C ASN A 401 -13.62 6.06 -1.06
N SER A 402 -12.35 6.07 -0.64
CA SER A 402 -11.71 4.93 0.04
C SER A 402 -10.75 5.39 1.13
N ALA A 403 -9.53 5.79 0.78
CA ALA A 403 -8.48 6.06 1.74
C ALA A 403 -8.86 7.16 2.75
N SER A 404 -9.44 8.26 2.26
CA SER A 404 -9.92 9.38 3.07
C SER A 404 -11.05 8.95 4.02
N LEU A 405 -11.98 8.09 3.59
CA LEU A 405 -13.03 7.55 4.48
C LEU A 405 -12.48 6.73 5.63
N ALA A 406 -11.38 6.01 5.40
CA ALA A 406 -10.64 5.29 6.44
C ALA A 406 -9.80 6.21 7.35
N GLY A 407 -9.86 7.53 7.15
CA GLY A 407 -9.08 8.53 7.89
C GLY A 407 -7.62 8.63 7.45
N SER A 408 -7.29 8.17 6.23
CA SER A 408 -5.95 8.34 5.65
C SER A 408 -5.65 9.79 5.32
N LEU A 409 -4.37 10.14 5.41
CA LEU A 409 -3.87 11.50 5.25
C LEU A 409 -3.15 11.64 3.90
N LEU A 410 -3.48 12.70 3.17
CA LEU A 410 -2.81 13.08 1.94
C LEU A 410 -1.93 14.30 2.18
N VAL A 411 -0.67 14.18 1.81
CA VAL A 411 0.30 15.27 1.89
C VAL A 411 0.92 15.49 0.52
N TYR A 412 0.90 16.73 0.05
CA TYR A 412 1.71 17.10 -1.11
C TYR A 412 3.04 17.69 -0.67
N ASN A 413 4.13 17.25 -1.30
CA ASN A 413 5.49 17.68 -0.99
C ASN A 413 6.19 18.20 -2.23
N THR A 414 6.04 19.50 -2.49
CA THR A 414 6.35 20.14 -3.76
C THR A 414 7.38 21.26 -3.63
N GLY A 415 8.10 21.53 -4.72
CA GLY A 415 8.96 22.70 -4.85
C GLY A 415 8.20 24.02 -5.04
N ARG A 416 6.90 23.96 -5.39
CA ARG A 416 6.03 25.13 -5.59
C ARG A 416 5.90 25.97 -4.32
N SER A 417 5.67 27.27 -4.46
CA SER A 417 5.19 28.11 -3.36
C SER A 417 3.71 27.85 -3.08
N LEU A 418 3.19 28.30 -1.93
CA LEU A 418 1.77 28.15 -1.61
C LEU A 418 0.87 28.80 -2.67
N GLY A 419 1.22 30.00 -3.15
CA GLY A 419 0.46 30.70 -4.19
C GLY A 419 0.37 29.89 -5.48
N GLN A 420 1.50 29.34 -5.94
CA GLN A 420 1.55 28.47 -7.11
C GLN A 420 0.74 27.19 -6.93
N PHE A 421 0.75 26.62 -5.73
CA PHE A 421 -0.08 25.45 -5.41
C PHE A 421 -1.58 25.79 -5.43
N VAL A 422 -1.99 26.91 -4.83
CA VAL A 422 -3.39 27.36 -4.85
C VAL A 422 -3.86 27.63 -6.29
N ASP A 423 -3.02 28.25 -7.12
CA ASP A 423 -3.36 28.49 -8.52
C ASP A 423 -3.41 27.20 -9.34
N LEU A 424 -2.57 26.21 -9.03
CA LEU A 424 -2.68 24.88 -9.61
C LEU A 424 -4.03 24.23 -9.23
N MET A 425 -4.40 24.23 -7.95
CA MET A 425 -5.69 23.69 -7.49
C MET A 425 -6.89 24.32 -8.22
N LYS A 426 -6.85 25.64 -8.47
CA LYS A 426 -7.86 26.35 -9.28
C LYS A 426 -7.89 25.86 -10.73
N LYS A 427 -6.72 25.70 -11.36
CA LYS A 427 -6.60 25.20 -12.75
C LYS A 427 -7.07 23.76 -12.91
N CYS A 428 -6.88 22.92 -11.89
CA CYS A 428 -7.32 21.53 -11.90
C CYS A 428 -8.84 21.37 -11.88
N ASP A 429 -9.59 22.41 -11.49
CA ASP A 429 -11.07 22.43 -11.47
C ASP A 429 -11.68 21.20 -10.75
N GLY A 430 -11.20 20.92 -9.53
CA GLY A 430 -11.71 19.81 -8.71
C GLY A 430 -11.20 18.41 -9.11
N LYS A 431 -10.33 18.29 -10.11
CA LYS A 431 -9.74 17.00 -10.52
C LYS A 431 -8.59 16.53 -9.62
N LEU A 432 -8.07 17.39 -8.76
CA LEU A 432 -6.97 17.06 -7.85
C LEU A 432 -7.52 16.87 -6.43
N ALA A 433 -7.15 15.78 -5.77
CA ALA A 433 -7.51 15.53 -4.38
C ALA A 433 -6.98 16.66 -3.51
N ILE A 434 -7.82 17.17 -2.61
CA ILE A 434 -7.41 18.21 -1.68
C ILE A 434 -6.61 17.53 -0.55
N PRO A 435 -5.36 17.94 -0.31
CA PRO A 435 -4.54 17.32 0.73
C PRO A 435 -4.92 17.85 2.13
N ASP A 436 -4.54 17.10 3.15
CA ASP A 436 -4.63 17.51 4.56
C ASP A 436 -3.49 18.49 4.90
N VAL A 437 -2.31 18.24 4.31
CA VAL A 437 -1.10 19.04 4.50
C VAL A 437 -0.41 19.32 3.18
N VAL A 438 0.15 20.52 3.02
CA VAL A 438 1.03 20.83 1.91
C VAL A 438 2.38 21.27 2.46
N ILE A 439 3.43 20.61 1.99
CA ILE A 439 4.81 20.98 2.18
C ILE A 439 5.25 21.70 0.90
N THR A 440 5.62 22.97 1.04
CA THR A 440 5.98 23.84 -0.09
C THR A 440 7.44 24.27 -0.03
N ALA A 441 7.91 24.89 -1.11
CA ALA A 441 9.23 25.48 -1.19
C ALA A 441 10.34 24.51 -0.76
N VAL A 442 10.24 23.27 -1.27
CA VAL A 442 11.21 22.18 -1.07
C VAL A 442 11.39 21.80 0.41
N GLY A 443 10.31 21.87 1.19
CA GLY A 443 10.34 21.48 2.60
C GLY A 443 10.69 22.59 3.57
N THR A 444 10.66 23.86 3.16
CA THR A 444 10.91 25.00 4.06
C THR A 444 9.64 25.54 4.71
N LYS A 445 8.47 25.14 4.24
CA LYS A 445 7.17 25.56 4.76
C LYS A 445 6.20 24.38 4.81
N VAL A 446 5.44 24.28 5.89
CA VAL A 446 4.39 23.29 6.11
C VAL A 446 3.08 24.03 6.34
N TRP A 447 2.02 23.61 5.65
CA TRP A 447 0.70 24.23 5.69
C TRP A 447 -0.36 23.18 5.98
N HIS A 448 -1.20 23.45 6.98
CA HIS A 448 -2.34 22.61 7.32
C HIS A 448 -3.60 23.19 6.70
N LEU A 449 -4.48 22.32 6.21
CA LEU A 449 -5.79 22.74 5.76
C LEU A 449 -6.64 23.18 6.97
N ASP A 450 -7.28 24.34 6.87
CA ASP A 450 -8.24 24.80 7.88
C ASP A 450 -9.56 24.01 7.76
N GLU A 451 -9.77 23.05 8.65
CA GLU A 451 -10.96 22.17 8.63
C GLU A 451 -12.29 22.91 8.87
N THR A 452 -12.25 24.17 9.31
CA THR A 452 -13.46 25.00 9.50
C THR A 452 -14.00 25.55 8.18
N CYS A 453 -13.18 25.58 7.14
CA CYS A 453 -13.58 25.98 5.80
C CYS A 453 -14.22 24.75 5.13
N GLY A 454 -15.55 24.78 4.92
CA GLY A 454 -16.35 23.64 4.48
C GLY A 454 -15.65 22.73 3.45
N ARG A 455 -15.63 21.42 3.73
CA ARG A 455 -14.79 20.41 3.06
C ARG A 455 -15.08 20.19 1.57
N CYS A 456 -16.01 20.91 0.96
CA CYS A 456 -16.64 20.54 -0.31
C CYS A 456 -16.37 21.48 -1.50
N ALA A 457 -15.63 22.59 -1.33
CA ALA A 457 -15.38 23.53 -2.43
C ALA A 457 -13.93 24.04 -2.46
N ALA A 458 -13.28 23.95 -3.62
CA ALA A 458 -11.92 24.47 -3.85
C ALA A 458 -11.84 26.01 -3.67
N SER A 459 -12.97 26.71 -3.86
CA SER A 459 -13.12 28.13 -3.52
C SER A 459 -13.33 28.30 -2.01
N GLY A 460 -12.39 28.97 -1.34
CA GLY A 460 -12.48 29.25 0.10
C GLY A 460 -11.63 28.32 0.99
N LEU A 461 -10.80 27.46 0.42
CA LEU A 461 -9.79 26.73 1.18
C LEU A 461 -8.81 27.72 1.81
N LYS A 462 -8.58 27.57 3.12
CA LYS A 462 -7.62 28.36 3.87
C LYS A 462 -6.51 27.45 4.37
N TRP A 463 -5.28 27.92 4.21
CA TRP A 463 -4.06 27.21 4.61
C TRP A 463 -3.44 27.93 5.80
N ILE A 464 -3.16 27.17 6.86
CA ILE A 464 -2.58 27.68 8.10
C ILE A 464 -1.12 27.24 8.13
N GLU A 465 -0.20 28.20 8.21
CA GLU A 465 1.23 27.90 8.34
C GLU A 465 1.53 27.22 9.67
N ASP A 466 2.32 26.15 9.64
CA ASP A 466 2.91 25.56 10.84
C ASP A 466 4.11 26.39 11.29
N THR A 467 3.86 27.32 12.21
CA THR A 467 4.90 28.22 12.73
C THR A 467 5.98 27.51 13.53
N ASN A 468 5.67 26.35 14.13
CA ASN A 468 6.66 25.57 14.88
C ASN A 468 7.70 24.97 13.92
N TRP A 469 7.26 24.44 12.78
CA TRP A 469 8.17 24.01 11.73
C TRP A 469 9.06 25.17 11.26
N THR A 470 8.45 26.30 10.90
CA THR A 470 9.18 27.47 10.39
C THR A 470 10.22 27.98 11.41
N LEU A 471 9.88 28.06 12.70
CA LEU A 471 10.81 28.48 13.74
C LEU A 471 11.93 27.46 13.96
N SER A 472 11.67 26.17 13.81
CA SER A 472 12.70 25.13 13.95
C SER A 472 13.83 25.27 12.91
N LEU A 473 13.53 25.88 11.75
CA LEU A 473 14.48 26.12 10.67
C LEU A 473 15.41 27.32 10.90
N ASP A 474 15.17 28.14 11.93
CA ASP A 474 16.06 29.26 12.30
C ASP A 474 17.39 28.76 12.88
N ALA A 475 17.40 27.57 13.47
CA ALA A 475 18.60 26.99 14.06
C ALA A 475 19.66 26.73 12.99
N GLY A 476 20.78 27.45 13.09
CA GLY A 476 21.92 27.29 12.18
C GLY A 476 21.75 27.94 10.81
N TRP A 477 20.68 28.69 10.57
CA TRP A 477 20.44 29.40 9.31
C TRP A 477 20.84 30.87 9.40
N ASN A 478 21.55 31.37 8.38
CA ASN A 478 21.91 32.79 8.27
C ASN A 478 21.61 33.30 6.86
N LEU A 479 20.41 33.85 6.67
CA LEU A 479 19.91 34.31 5.38
C LEU A 479 20.85 35.33 4.72
N ASP A 480 21.34 36.32 5.47
CA ASP A 480 22.17 37.39 4.92
C ASP A 480 23.51 36.87 4.39
N THR A 481 24.08 35.85 5.04
CA THR A 481 25.31 35.20 4.58
C THR A 481 25.07 34.43 3.29
N VAL A 482 24.02 33.61 3.22
CA VAL A 482 23.71 32.83 2.01
C VAL A 482 23.38 33.77 0.85
N ARG A 483 22.56 34.80 1.10
CA ARG A 483 22.22 35.85 0.12
C ARG A 483 23.46 36.58 -0.38
N ARG A 484 24.38 36.97 0.51
CA ARG A 484 25.63 37.62 0.13
C ARG A 484 26.49 36.73 -0.77
N LEU A 485 26.64 35.46 -0.43
CA LEU A 485 27.42 34.49 -1.23
C LEU A 485 26.78 34.28 -2.61
N ALA A 486 25.45 34.13 -2.68
CA ALA A 486 24.72 34.02 -3.95
C ALA A 486 24.92 35.27 -4.82
N ARG A 487 24.81 36.48 -4.26
CA ARG A 487 25.03 37.75 -4.98
C ARG A 487 26.49 37.93 -5.44
N GLN A 488 27.46 37.49 -4.64
CA GLN A 488 28.88 37.50 -5.05
C GLN A 488 29.11 36.58 -6.25
N LEU A 489 28.43 35.44 -6.28
CA LEU A 489 28.51 34.51 -7.41
C LEU A 489 27.81 35.07 -8.65
N MET A 490 26.65 35.72 -8.49
CA MET A 490 25.99 36.46 -9.57
C MET A 490 26.90 37.52 -10.16
N ALA A 491 27.62 38.30 -9.35
CA ALA A 491 28.53 39.34 -9.84
C ALA A 491 29.74 38.78 -10.64
N HIS A 492 30.03 37.47 -10.54
CA HIS A 492 31.03 36.80 -11.37
C HIS A 492 30.51 36.52 -12.78
N TYR A 493 29.19 36.37 -12.94
CA TYR A 493 28.51 36.08 -14.20
C TYR A 493 27.68 37.30 -14.64
N ASN A 494 28.15 38.04 -15.63
CA ASN A 494 27.44 39.22 -16.16
C ASN A 494 26.29 38.85 -17.13
N ASP A 495 25.67 37.68 -16.96
CA ASP A 495 24.67 37.13 -17.87
C ASP A 495 23.63 36.30 -17.10
N GLU A 496 22.40 36.83 -17.04
CA GLU A 496 21.27 36.18 -16.37
C GLU A 496 20.80 34.89 -17.08
N SER A 497 21.18 34.69 -18.35
CA SER A 497 20.92 33.43 -19.06
C SER A 497 21.89 32.32 -18.67
N THR A 498 22.94 32.62 -17.90
CA THR A 498 23.90 31.65 -17.39
C THR A 498 23.65 31.32 -15.92
N LEU A 499 23.39 32.33 -15.09
CA LEU A 499 23.06 32.19 -13.67
C LEU A 499 22.09 33.31 -13.28
N CYS A 500 20.99 32.97 -12.60
CA CYS A 500 20.00 33.94 -12.13
C CYS A 500 19.48 33.58 -10.74
N ILE A 501 19.27 34.57 -9.88
CA ILE A 501 18.58 34.40 -8.59
C ILE A 501 17.08 34.50 -8.83
N LEU A 502 16.35 33.45 -8.47
CA LEU A 502 14.89 33.38 -8.58
C LEU A 502 14.20 33.89 -7.31
N ASP A 503 14.78 33.59 -6.14
CA ASP A 503 14.37 34.13 -4.84
C ASP A 503 15.62 34.37 -3.99
N ASP A 504 15.78 35.60 -3.50
CA ASP A 504 16.87 35.99 -2.60
C ASP A 504 16.48 35.89 -1.12
N GLY A 505 15.42 35.12 -0.84
CA GLY A 505 14.82 34.86 0.46
C GLY A 505 13.90 35.97 0.93
N SER A 506 13.42 36.80 0.00
CA SER A 506 12.39 37.80 0.23
C SER A 506 10.99 37.18 0.24
N GLU A 507 10.74 36.17 -0.61
CA GLU A 507 9.52 35.36 -0.53
C GLU A 507 9.62 34.31 0.59
N HIS A 508 10.80 33.70 0.72
CA HIS A 508 11.02 32.61 1.67
C HIS A 508 12.30 32.80 2.49
N ARG A 509 12.16 33.26 3.75
CA ARG A 509 13.30 33.56 4.65
C ARG A 509 14.28 32.39 4.90
N HIS A 510 13.88 31.15 4.63
CA HIS A 510 14.68 29.92 4.80
C HIS A 510 15.10 29.29 3.46
N ARG A 511 15.08 30.05 2.37
CA ARG A 511 15.43 29.56 1.03
C ARG A 511 16.11 30.66 0.22
N ILE A 512 17.15 30.30 -0.51
CA ILE A 512 17.65 31.06 -1.66
C ILE A 512 17.53 30.14 -2.87
N ALA A 513 16.83 30.60 -3.91
CA ALA A 513 16.63 29.84 -5.13
C ALA A 513 17.40 30.50 -6.28
N LEU A 514 18.14 29.70 -7.04
CA LEU A 514 18.85 30.12 -8.25
C LEU A 514 18.50 29.19 -9.42
N THR A 515 18.76 29.65 -10.64
CA THR A 515 18.85 28.83 -11.84
C THR A 515 20.24 28.99 -12.46
N ALA A 516 20.83 27.89 -12.94
CA ALA A 516 22.14 27.90 -13.58
C ALA A 516 22.16 27.01 -14.83
N ASP A 517 22.87 27.43 -15.87
CA ASP A 517 23.19 26.56 -17.02
C ASP A 517 24.02 25.36 -16.53
N VAL A 518 23.72 24.17 -17.03
CA VAL A 518 24.40 22.92 -16.66
C VAL A 518 25.92 23.01 -16.86
N LYS A 519 26.41 23.82 -17.80
CA LYS A 519 27.84 24.04 -18.05
C LYS A 519 28.58 24.70 -16.89
N VAL A 520 27.89 25.54 -16.10
CA VAL A 520 28.47 26.25 -14.96
C VAL A 520 28.06 25.68 -13.61
N LEU A 521 27.14 24.71 -13.60
CA LEU A 521 26.53 24.15 -12.39
C LEU A 521 27.56 23.62 -11.39
N GLU A 522 28.52 22.82 -11.84
CA GLU A 522 29.55 22.24 -10.96
C GLU A 522 30.40 23.32 -10.29
N TYR A 523 30.80 24.35 -11.04
CA TYR A 523 31.51 25.49 -10.50
C TYR A 523 30.65 26.27 -9.50
N VAL A 524 29.40 26.58 -9.86
CA VAL A 524 28.45 27.31 -9.01
C VAL A 524 28.26 26.59 -7.67
N MET A 525 28.02 25.28 -7.71
CA MET A 525 27.87 24.45 -6.50
C MET A 525 29.14 24.45 -5.66
N GLY A 526 30.32 24.26 -6.28
CA GLY A 526 31.61 24.27 -5.59
C GLY A 526 31.88 25.60 -4.88
N ARG A 527 31.64 26.74 -5.55
CA ARG A 527 31.83 28.07 -4.96
C ARG A 527 30.87 28.35 -3.80
N LEU A 528 29.61 27.91 -3.89
CA LEU A 528 28.66 28.02 -2.79
C LEU A 528 29.12 27.17 -1.59
N MET A 529 29.50 25.91 -1.81
CA MET A 529 29.97 25.01 -0.75
C MET A 529 31.24 25.53 -0.07
N GLU A 530 32.24 26.00 -0.83
CA GLU A 530 33.45 26.64 -0.28
C GLU A 530 33.10 27.88 0.55
N GLY A 531 32.17 28.70 0.05
CA GLY A 531 31.67 29.89 0.75
C GLY A 531 31.04 29.53 2.09
N PHE A 532 30.13 28.54 2.11
CA PHE A 532 29.46 28.07 3.32
C PHE A 532 30.47 27.48 4.32
N GLN A 533 31.41 26.67 3.86
CA GLN A 533 32.45 26.08 4.71
C GLN A 533 33.34 27.16 5.36
N ARG A 534 33.75 28.19 4.61
CA ARG A 534 34.55 29.30 5.14
C ARG A 534 33.82 30.10 6.22
N GLU A 535 32.51 30.30 6.03
CA GLU A 535 31.64 30.99 6.99
C GLU A 535 31.15 30.06 8.13
N LYS A 536 31.57 28.78 8.13
CA LYS A 536 31.12 27.74 9.08
C LYS A 536 29.60 27.61 9.15
N LEU A 537 28.95 27.79 8.01
CA LEU A 537 27.51 27.69 7.86
C LEU A 537 27.16 26.34 7.22
N GLU A 538 26.27 25.59 7.85
CA GLU A 538 25.77 24.35 7.26
C GLU A 538 24.52 24.65 6.43
N VAL A 539 24.61 24.42 5.13
CA VAL A 539 23.53 24.65 4.16
C VAL A 539 23.34 23.40 3.32
N ARG A 540 22.09 23.04 3.10
CA ARG A 540 21.71 21.98 2.16
C ARG A 540 21.44 22.61 0.80
N ILE A 541 22.10 22.11 -0.22
CA ILE A 541 21.87 22.49 -1.62
C ILE A 541 21.04 21.38 -2.26
N ILE A 542 19.87 21.73 -2.79
CA ILE A 542 18.97 20.82 -3.50
C ILE A 542 18.93 21.24 -4.97
N THR A 543 19.26 20.33 -5.87
CA THR A 543 19.23 20.59 -7.32
C THR A 543 18.04 19.89 -7.96
N SER A 544 17.32 20.58 -8.85
CA SER A 544 16.18 20.01 -9.58
C SER A 544 16.05 20.56 -11.01
N GLY A 545 15.14 19.99 -11.78
CA GLY A 545 14.86 20.40 -13.17
C GLY A 545 15.58 19.58 -14.23
N ASN A 546 15.15 19.73 -15.47
CA ASN A 546 15.67 19.03 -16.65
C ASN A 546 16.14 20.02 -17.73
N GLY A 547 16.79 19.53 -18.79
CA GLY A 547 17.25 20.37 -19.91
C GLY A 547 18.59 21.08 -19.66
N SER A 548 18.76 22.27 -20.25
CA SER A 548 20.02 23.05 -20.23
C SER A 548 20.26 23.82 -18.95
N HIS A 549 19.26 23.94 -18.08
CA HIS A 549 19.34 24.65 -16.80
C HIS A 549 18.96 23.74 -15.63
N ARG A 550 19.42 24.09 -14.43
CA ARG A 550 19.02 23.46 -13.16
C ARG A 550 18.63 24.52 -12.15
N TYR A 551 17.60 24.22 -11.37
CA TYR A 551 17.24 24.96 -10.19
C TYR A 551 18.14 24.53 -9.04
N ILE A 552 18.60 25.50 -8.25
CA ILE A 552 19.48 25.31 -7.10
C ILE A 552 18.82 25.98 -5.89
N ASP A 553 18.46 25.19 -4.90
CA ASP A 553 17.83 25.66 -3.67
C ASP A 553 18.80 25.50 -2.50
N CYS A 554 19.20 26.62 -1.91
CA CYS A 554 19.95 26.66 -0.67
C CYS A 554 18.97 26.79 0.50
N VAL A 555 18.95 25.80 1.38
CA VAL A 555 18.03 25.72 2.52
C VAL A 555 18.77 25.29 3.80
N PRO A 556 18.21 25.53 5.00
CA PRO A 556 18.74 24.96 6.23
C PRO A 556 18.90 23.44 6.14
N VAL A 557 19.90 22.86 6.81
CA VAL A 557 20.08 21.39 6.83
C VAL A 557 18.89 20.66 7.46
N ALA A 558 18.19 21.32 8.39
CA ALA A 558 16.95 20.82 8.99
C ALA A 558 15.76 20.80 7.99
N ALA A 559 15.83 21.55 6.89
CA ALA A 559 14.80 21.59 5.86
C ALA A 559 15.00 20.50 4.79
N GLY A 560 14.06 20.42 3.85
CA GLY A 560 14.07 19.43 2.77
C GLY A 560 12.87 18.50 2.82
N LYS A 561 12.54 17.89 1.68
CA LYS A 561 11.35 17.05 1.51
C LYS A 561 11.27 15.93 2.56
N GLU A 562 12.37 15.23 2.84
CA GLU A 562 12.42 14.13 3.82
C GLU A 562 12.19 14.62 5.26
N LYS A 563 12.88 15.68 5.69
CA LYS A 563 12.75 16.19 7.07
C LYS A 563 11.36 16.76 7.34
N ALA A 564 10.80 17.48 6.37
CA ALA A 564 9.43 17.98 6.47
C ALA A 564 8.40 16.82 6.49
N LEU A 565 8.57 15.80 5.63
CA LEU A 565 7.76 14.58 5.67
C LEU A 565 7.79 13.94 7.06
N GLN A 566 8.97 13.74 7.63
CA GLN A 566 9.14 13.10 8.94
C GLN A 566 8.54 13.92 10.08
N TYR A 567 8.63 15.26 10.00
CA TYR A 567 7.98 16.16 10.95
C TYR A 567 6.46 15.98 10.93
N VAL A 568 5.84 16.05 9.74
CA VAL A 568 4.39 15.89 9.58
C VAL A 568 3.95 14.48 10.01
N ARG A 569 4.68 13.43 9.61
CA ARG A 569 4.37 12.05 10.02
C ARG A 569 4.31 11.90 11.54
N LYS A 570 5.29 12.45 12.26
CA LYS A 570 5.34 12.43 13.73
C LYS A 570 4.21 13.23 14.36
N GLN A 571 3.86 14.37 13.79
CA GLN A 571 2.73 15.21 14.24
C GLN A 571 1.40 14.45 14.19
N PHE A 572 1.16 13.66 13.14
CA PHE A 572 -0.05 12.84 13.00
C PHE A 572 0.08 11.44 13.63
N GLY A 573 1.22 11.10 14.24
CA GLY A 573 1.46 9.82 14.89
C GLY A 573 1.39 8.61 13.95
N VAL A 574 1.76 8.78 12.68
CA VAL A 574 1.68 7.70 11.68
C VAL A 574 2.95 6.83 11.73
N PRO A 575 2.84 5.50 11.90
CA PRO A 575 3.98 4.59 11.84
C PRO A 575 4.70 4.64 10.49
N GLU A 576 6.02 4.40 10.46
CA GLU A 576 6.82 4.42 9.22
C GLU A 576 6.26 3.50 8.13
N HIS A 577 5.87 2.27 8.48
CA HIS A 577 5.34 1.30 7.52
C HIS A 577 3.94 1.67 6.95
N LEU A 578 3.28 2.69 7.49
CA LEU A 578 2.00 3.23 6.99
C LEU A 578 2.17 4.63 6.36
N CYS A 579 3.39 5.16 6.33
CA CYS A 579 3.74 6.36 5.58
C CYS A 579 4.29 5.93 4.22
N VAL A 580 3.78 6.48 3.13
CA VAL A 580 4.23 6.11 1.78
C VAL A 580 4.65 7.36 1.05
N ALA A 581 5.86 7.36 0.49
CA ALA A 581 6.32 8.45 -0.35
C ALA A 581 6.16 8.13 -1.85
N ALA A 582 5.83 9.13 -2.67
CA ALA A 582 5.78 9.00 -4.13
C ALA A 582 6.51 10.15 -4.83
N GLY A 583 7.28 9.84 -5.88
CA GLY A 583 8.04 10.82 -6.66
C GLY A 583 8.44 10.32 -8.05
N ASP A 584 8.94 11.24 -8.87
CA ASP A 584 9.36 10.98 -10.26
C ASP A 584 10.76 11.51 -10.59
N SER A 585 11.35 12.40 -9.79
CA SER A 585 12.61 13.05 -10.16
C SER A 585 13.69 13.02 -9.07
N GLY A 586 14.88 13.52 -9.41
CA GLY A 586 16.03 13.51 -8.49
C GLY A 586 15.82 14.28 -7.19
N ASN A 587 14.94 15.29 -7.17
CA ASN A 587 14.64 16.06 -5.95
C ASN A 587 13.79 15.27 -4.94
N ASP A 588 13.22 14.13 -5.35
CA ASP A 588 12.42 13.24 -4.52
C ASP A 588 13.27 12.18 -3.83
N ILE A 589 14.51 11.96 -4.28
CA ILE A 589 15.40 10.90 -3.78
C ILE A 589 15.45 10.88 -2.26
N LEU A 590 15.74 12.02 -1.62
CA LEU A 590 15.85 12.08 -0.16
C LEU A 590 14.55 11.65 0.53
N MET A 591 13.40 12.04 -0.03
CA MET A 591 12.10 11.63 0.48
C MET A 591 11.90 10.12 0.26
N LEU A 592 12.27 9.57 -0.89
CA LEU A 592 12.08 8.14 -1.23
C LEU A 592 13.08 7.20 -0.54
N GLU A 593 14.24 7.71 -0.11
CA GLU A 593 15.30 6.95 0.58
C GLU A 593 14.97 6.58 2.03
N GLY A 594 14.00 7.26 2.64
CA GLY A 594 13.61 7.04 4.04
C GLY A 594 13.23 5.58 4.36
N ASP A 595 13.06 5.27 5.64
CA ASP A 595 12.74 3.91 6.11
C ASP A 595 11.31 3.47 5.82
N HIS A 596 10.49 4.37 5.26
CA HIS A 596 9.11 4.11 4.91
C HIS A 596 8.97 3.56 3.48
N PRO A 597 7.85 2.88 3.16
CA PRO A 597 7.50 2.53 1.78
C PRO A 597 7.63 3.71 0.80
N ALA A 598 8.07 3.40 -0.41
CA ALA A 598 8.27 4.39 -1.47
C ALA A 598 7.75 3.87 -2.82
N ILE A 599 7.30 4.82 -3.65
CA ILE A 599 6.75 4.60 -4.98
C ILE A 599 7.47 5.51 -5.97
N VAL A 600 8.09 4.92 -6.97
CA VAL A 600 8.62 5.61 -8.15
C VAL A 600 7.64 5.40 -9.29
N VAL A 601 7.03 6.48 -9.80
CA VAL A 601 6.02 6.38 -10.87
C VAL A 601 6.65 6.05 -12.23
N GLY A 602 5.87 5.46 -13.14
CA GLY A 602 6.37 4.89 -14.40
C GLY A 602 7.07 5.89 -15.34
N ASN A 603 6.72 7.18 -15.24
CA ASN A 603 7.35 8.27 -15.99
C ASN A 603 8.56 8.92 -15.30
N ALA A 604 9.16 8.25 -14.31
CA ALA A 604 10.31 8.77 -13.58
C ALA A 604 11.48 9.16 -14.48
N GLN A 605 12.15 10.25 -14.09
CA GLN A 605 13.26 10.86 -14.82
C GLN A 605 14.53 10.00 -14.71
N PRO A 606 15.45 10.09 -15.69
CA PRO A 606 16.64 9.24 -15.75
C PRO A 606 17.50 9.27 -14.48
N GLU A 607 17.62 10.42 -13.80
CA GLU A 607 18.40 10.50 -12.57
C GLU A 607 17.79 9.69 -11.41
N LEU A 608 16.46 9.67 -11.28
CA LEU A 608 15.79 8.88 -10.24
C LEU A 608 15.88 7.38 -10.56
N LEU A 609 15.79 7.01 -11.83
CA LEU A 609 15.98 5.62 -12.27
C LEU A 609 17.41 5.13 -12.00
N GLN A 610 18.42 5.99 -12.18
CA GLN A 610 19.81 5.64 -11.85
C GLN A 610 20.00 5.43 -10.34
N TRP A 611 19.33 6.24 -9.52
CA TRP A 611 19.30 6.05 -8.08
C TRP A 611 18.61 4.72 -7.70
N LEU A 612 17.46 4.42 -8.32
CA LEU A 612 16.66 3.23 -8.04
C LEU A 612 17.43 1.93 -8.28
N VAL A 613 18.19 1.83 -9.38
CA VAL A 613 18.99 0.64 -9.72
C VAL A 613 20.10 0.35 -8.68
N ARG A 614 20.47 1.34 -7.88
CA ARG A 614 21.46 1.19 -6.80
C ARG A 614 20.83 0.74 -5.47
N GLN A 615 19.50 0.74 -5.37
CA GLN A 615 18.81 0.36 -4.14
C GLN A 615 18.71 -1.16 -3.98
N GLU A 616 18.75 -1.62 -2.73
CA GLU A 616 18.47 -3.01 -2.42
C GLU A 616 17.04 -3.37 -2.80
N GLN A 617 16.86 -4.57 -3.39
CA GLN A 617 15.55 -5.08 -3.80
C GLN A 617 14.77 -5.66 -2.61
N SER A 618 14.55 -4.83 -1.58
CA SER A 618 13.89 -5.19 -0.32
C SER A 618 12.36 -5.16 -0.38
N GLY A 619 11.79 -4.67 -1.49
CA GLY A 619 10.37 -4.36 -1.61
C GLY A 619 9.95 -3.03 -0.98
N LYS A 620 10.87 -2.30 -0.32
CA LYS A 620 10.62 -0.96 0.24
C LYS A 620 10.26 0.06 -0.85
N VAL A 621 10.99 0.02 -1.96
CA VAL A 621 10.82 0.95 -3.09
C VAL A 621 10.17 0.18 -4.23
N ILE A 622 9.00 0.65 -4.68
CA ILE A 622 8.26 0.05 -5.79
C ILE A 622 8.38 0.95 -7.00
N TYR A 623 8.86 0.40 -8.10
CA TYR A 623 8.72 1.03 -9.42
C TYR A 623 7.39 0.61 -10.04
N ALA A 624 6.53 1.59 -10.30
CA ALA A 624 5.23 1.39 -10.90
C ALA A 624 5.34 1.32 -12.43
N ASP A 625 4.50 0.48 -13.04
CA ASP A 625 4.35 0.39 -14.49
C ASP A 625 3.52 1.58 -15.02
N ALA A 626 2.54 2.05 -14.24
CA ALA A 626 1.72 3.20 -14.57
C ALA A 626 2.39 4.55 -14.24
N CYS A 627 2.07 5.56 -15.04
CA CYS A 627 2.58 6.92 -14.90
C CYS A 627 1.70 7.76 -13.97
N TYR A 628 2.30 8.82 -13.42
CA TYR A 628 1.62 9.84 -12.62
C TYR A 628 0.81 9.22 -11.46
N ALA A 629 -0.34 9.81 -11.12
CA ALA A 629 -1.17 9.35 -10.02
C ALA A 629 -1.69 7.89 -10.14
N ASP A 630 -1.74 7.33 -11.35
CA ASP A 630 -2.06 5.90 -11.51
C ASP A 630 -0.93 5.02 -10.98
N GLY A 631 0.32 5.44 -11.16
CA GLY A 631 1.49 4.79 -10.59
C GLY A 631 1.45 4.79 -9.07
N ILE A 632 0.89 5.83 -8.47
CA ILE A 632 0.66 5.89 -7.01
C ILE A 632 -0.37 4.84 -6.58
N LEU A 633 -1.51 4.75 -7.26
CA LEU A 633 -2.54 3.74 -6.96
C LEU A 633 -1.98 2.32 -7.08
N GLU A 634 -1.22 2.05 -8.13
CA GLU A 634 -0.54 0.78 -8.35
C GLU A 634 0.48 0.49 -7.23
N GLY A 635 1.30 1.47 -6.86
CA GLY A 635 2.28 1.33 -5.80
C GLY A 635 1.65 1.08 -4.42
N LEU A 636 0.56 1.79 -4.09
CA LEU A 636 -0.22 1.54 -2.88
C LEU A 636 -0.75 0.10 -2.85
N ALA A 637 -1.27 -0.40 -3.97
CA ALA A 637 -1.78 -1.77 -4.05
C ALA A 637 -0.67 -2.81 -3.85
N ARG A 638 0.50 -2.59 -4.45
CA ARG A 638 1.64 -3.50 -4.28
C ARG A 638 2.25 -3.46 -2.88
N HIS A 639 2.13 -2.34 -2.17
CA HIS A 639 2.45 -2.23 -0.74
C HIS A 639 1.38 -2.80 0.20
N SER A 640 0.24 -3.28 -0.34
CA SER A 640 -0.94 -3.69 0.45
C SER A 640 -1.54 -2.56 1.29
N LEU A 641 -1.56 -1.35 0.73
CA LEU A 641 -2.07 -0.12 1.33
C LEU A 641 -3.18 0.52 0.47
N TYR A 642 -3.88 -0.28 -0.35
CA TYR A 642 -4.93 0.10 -1.32
C TYR A 642 -6.33 -0.36 -0.89
#